data_AF-A0A942HC17-F1
#
_entry.id   AF-A0A942HC17-F1
#
_cell.length_a   1.000
_cell.length_b   1.000
_cell.length_c   1.000
_cell.angle_alpha   90.00
_cell.angle_beta   90.00
_cell.angle_gamma   90.00
#
_symmetry.space_group_name_H-M   'P 1'
#
loop_
_entity.id
_entity.type
_entity.pdbx_description
1 polymer ?
#
loop_
_entity_poly.entity_id
_entity_poly.type
_entity_poly.pdbx_seq_one_letter_code
_entity_poly.pdbx_strand_id
1 'polypeptide(L)'
;MSTMSLILQPTATQEAELTQLLADQQDPSSPLFHKWLTPEEFGARFGISDNDLNVLKEWLTSQGFQVTSVAPSRNIITFSGNSAAVENAFDVTMQRYRRGAKQFFENDTDVKVPAALAGIIRGVRGLSSYRLEPHLRILPKAPSGEERQGGVMSPNYTSTSGGGHYLVPWDFRQIYGINSMINSGFNGAGVKIAVIGQSNIDLNQIQYFQALTGQTPKAPTMVLTPNTGSPATYVGDEGESEVDIEYASGSAPGASIYFVYSGNSNTASVTDALAYAITANIAPVITLSYGGCEADNALYGSLALEATLRQANAQGQTVLVSSGDSNAAGCEATRLGDVTTATQGRTVSYPASSPYVTAVGGTRFNEGSVTYWSSSNNSQLGSALGYIPEVVWNDTTSGGTLSGTGGGASKLFGKPSWQFGTGVPADGARDVPDVAFASSNAHDGYLFCSAEAAAEKCTSTSFNSYVIGGTSLAAPNFAAMLAVIQQKNASSGFGDLNPALYSIFRGTSGSSVFHDVTSGNNIVTCQVGTPDCITGTFGYTAGVGYDQTTGLGSIDGTALAAALASLGTTISLTPTIELTTLPVQAVTNSPVEFRAQISGKTSVPTGNVTFTIDGGASSAPVSLGSPSYNTALASYTPAGFLSAGSHTVVATYSGDATYAPATSTFTFVVTNPLTGAFSISASPSTLTLTNGTSGSETVTAIANNGFTDYLNFELYLRNNYTIPAGVTVCYNSVTKLIPANGSITVSIPIFTQASSCTGTNVRMLSSAVPSKDMFLFHRKSAGFAVLALVLVGGLGIPGSRKLRGAVMAFILTAAMFTVVGCGSGGTAGTGGSGGTGGSGTGATKATIPLAVYAFSSRNGQTTATSNFTLVIQ
;
A
#
# COMPACT_ATOMS: atom_id res chain seq x y z
N MET A 1 -15.63 -4.64 -35.44
CA MET A 1 -14.53 -4.72 -34.45
C MET A 1 -13.66 -5.90 -34.81
N SER A 2 -12.34 -5.69 -34.96
CA SER A 2 -11.44 -6.70 -35.53
C SER A 2 -11.00 -7.75 -34.52
N THR A 3 -10.89 -7.40 -33.23
CA THR A 3 -10.43 -8.30 -32.17
C THR A 3 -11.06 -7.90 -30.83
N MET A 4 -11.71 -8.83 -30.14
CA MET A 4 -12.21 -8.65 -28.77
C MET A 4 -11.84 -9.88 -27.94
N SER A 5 -11.73 -9.70 -26.62
CA SER A 5 -11.43 -10.80 -25.71
C SER A 5 -12.38 -10.81 -24.52
N LEU A 6 -12.95 -11.98 -24.23
CA LEU A 6 -13.73 -12.24 -23.02
C LEU A 6 -12.76 -12.80 -21.98
N ILE A 7 -12.62 -12.08 -20.87
CA ILE A 7 -11.74 -12.47 -19.77
C ILE A 7 -12.58 -13.13 -18.71
N LEU A 8 -12.16 -14.32 -18.29
CA LEU A 8 -12.96 -15.21 -17.46
C LEU A 8 -12.39 -15.21 -16.05
N GLN A 9 -13.26 -15.26 -15.05
CA GLN A 9 -12.85 -15.30 -13.66
C GLN A 9 -12.80 -16.74 -13.12
N PRO A 10 -11.78 -17.08 -12.33
CA PRO A 10 -11.81 -18.26 -11.50
C PRO A 10 -12.91 -18.16 -10.44
N THR A 11 -13.32 -19.30 -9.90
CA THR A 11 -14.15 -19.33 -8.68
C THR A 11 -13.40 -18.71 -7.49
N ALA A 12 -14.12 -18.28 -6.44
CA ALA A 12 -13.48 -17.73 -5.24
C ALA A 12 -12.46 -18.67 -4.59
N THR A 13 -12.71 -19.98 -4.63
CA THR A 13 -11.77 -21.00 -4.14
C THR A 13 -10.51 -21.06 -5.00
N GLN A 14 -10.66 -21.09 -6.32
CA GLN A 14 -9.51 -21.05 -7.25
C GLN A 14 -8.72 -19.75 -7.12
N GLU A 15 -9.38 -18.62 -6.86
CA GLU A 15 -8.72 -17.32 -6.66
C GLU A 15 -7.86 -17.30 -5.39
N ALA A 16 -8.37 -17.88 -4.30
CA ALA A 16 -7.62 -18.05 -3.06
C ALA A 16 -6.44 -19.01 -3.24
N GLU A 17 -6.64 -20.13 -3.94
CA GLU A 17 -5.58 -21.09 -4.26
C GLU A 17 -4.49 -20.48 -5.15
N LEU A 18 -4.86 -19.68 -6.17
CA LEU A 18 -3.89 -18.98 -7.00
C LEU A 18 -3.08 -17.97 -6.19
N THR A 19 -3.73 -17.24 -5.28
CA THR A 19 -3.04 -16.29 -4.40
C THR A 19 -2.02 -16.99 -3.50
N GLN A 20 -2.39 -18.15 -2.94
CA GLN A 20 -1.46 -18.96 -2.14
C GLN A 20 -0.32 -19.51 -3.00
N LEU A 21 -0.61 -20.03 -4.19
CA LEU A 21 0.40 -20.54 -5.12
C LEU A 21 1.44 -19.47 -5.46
N LEU A 22 1.01 -18.24 -5.76
CA LEU A 22 1.92 -17.14 -6.09
C LEU A 22 2.86 -16.82 -4.91
N ALA A 23 2.36 -16.87 -3.67
CA ALA A 23 3.19 -16.69 -2.48
C ALA A 23 4.16 -17.87 -2.30
N ASP A 24 3.65 -19.11 -2.40
CA ASP A 24 4.42 -20.34 -2.25
C ASP A 24 5.52 -20.50 -3.30
N GLN A 25 5.30 -19.99 -4.52
CA GLN A 25 6.30 -20.00 -5.58
C GLN A 25 7.45 -19.01 -5.34
N GLN A 26 7.26 -18.04 -4.46
CA GLN A 26 8.23 -17.01 -4.10
C GLN A 26 8.88 -17.24 -2.73
N ASP A 27 8.40 -18.22 -1.96
CA ASP A 27 8.93 -18.59 -0.65
C ASP A 27 9.98 -19.71 -0.78
N PRO A 28 11.28 -19.47 -0.51
CA PRO A 28 12.31 -20.50 -0.62
C PRO A 28 12.15 -21.70 0.32
N SER A 29 11.31 -21.60 1.35
CA SER A 29 10.98 -22.70 2.25
C SER A 29 9.83 -23.58 1.75
N SER A 30 9.08 -23.10 0.77
CA SER A 30 7.96 -23.83 0.17
C SER A 30 8.46 -24.91 -0.79
N PRO A 31 7.82 -26.10 -0.81
CA PRO A 31 8.10 -27.11 -1.82
C PRO A 31 7.73 -26.68 -3.25
N LEU A 32 6.95 -25.60 -3.38
CA LEU A 32 6.54 -25.01 -4.65
C LEU A 32 7.46 -23.86 -5.10
N PHE A 33 8.54 -23.55 -4.36
CA PHE A 33 9.48 -22.52 -4.74
C PHE A 33 9.99 -22.70 -6.17
N HIS A 34 9.76 -21.68 -7.01
CA HIS A 34 10.06 -21.67 -8.44
C HIS A 34 9.54 -22.91 -9.22
N LYS A 35 8.46 -23.54 -8.75
CA LYS A 35 7.72 -24.58 -9.47
C LYS A 35 6.66 -23.94 -10.34
N TRP A 36 7.10 -23.41 -11.48
CA TRP A 36 6.28 -22.71 -12.45
C TRP A 36 5.30 -23.64 -13.16
N LEU A 37 4.11 -23.13 -13.47
CA LEU A 37 3.11 -23.84 -14.26
C LEU A 37 3.29 -23.60 -15.75
N THR A 38 2.91 -24.55 -16.59
CA THR A 38 2.62 -24.26 -18.01
C THR A 38 1.26 -23.55 -18.16
N PRO A 39 0.97 -22.89 -19.29
CA PRO A 39 -0.36 -22.36 -19.57
C PRO A 39 -1.49 -23.39 -19.45
N GLU A 40 -1.25 -24.64 -19.87
CA GLU A 40 -2.22 -25.74 -19.77
C GLU A 40 -2.44 -26.19 -18.32
N GLU A 41 -1.37 -26.28 -17.52
CA GLU A 41 -1.47 -26.59 -16.10
C GLU A 41 -2.19 -25.49 -15.32
N PHE A 42 -1.91 -24.22 -15.66
CA PHE A 42 -2.65 -23.07 -15.14
C PHE A 42 -4.13 -23.19 -15.51
N GLY A 43 -4.44 -23.47 -16.77
CA GLY A 43 -5.82 -23.63 -17.24
C GLY A 43 -6.57 -24.80 -16.59
N ALA A 44 -5.87 -25.89 -16.29
CA ALA A 44 -6.46 -27.04 -15.59
C ALA A 44 -6.79 -26.73 -14.13
N ARG A 45 -6.02 -25.87 -13.45
CA ARG A 45 -6.23 -25.52 -12.04
C ARG A 45 -7.14 -24.30 -11.85
N PHE A 46 -6.90 -23.24 -12.61
CA PHE A 46 -7.48 -21.91 -12.39
C PHE A 46 -8.33 -21.41 -13.55
N GLY A 47 -8.32 -22.11 -14.69
CA GLY A 47 -9.22 -21.82 -15.80
C GLY A 47 -10.65 -22.29 -15.53
N ILE A 48 -11.56 -21.90 -16.41
CA ILE A 48 -12.96 -22.35 -16.31
C ILE A 48 -13.14 -23.76 -16.89
N SER A 49 -14.25 -24.41 -16.55
CA SER A 49 -14.54 -25.76 -17.03
C SER A 49 -14.77 -25.80 -18.54
N ASP A 50 -14.50 -26.95 -19.17
CA ASP A 50 -14.78 -27.13 -20.61
C ASP A 50 -16.27 -26.98 -20.93
N ASN A 51 -17.16 -27.32 -19.99
CA ASN A 51 -18.59 -27.10 -20.12
C ASN A 51 -18.93 -25.60 -20.18
N ASP A 52 -18.38 -24.80 -19.26
CA ASP A 52 -18.62 -23.36 -19.23
C ASP A 52 -17.99 -22.66 -20.45
N LEU A 53 -16.82 -23.12 -20.92
CA LEU A 53 -16.24 -22.66 -22.20
C LEU A 53 -17.20 -22.91 -23.36
N ASN A 54 -17.84 -24.09 -23.43
CA ASN A 54 -18.80 -24.40 -24.49
C ASN A 54 -20.03 -23.49 -24.41
N VAL A 55 -20.59 -23.30 -23.21
CA VAL A 55 -21.72 -22.38 -22.98
C VAL A 55 -21.38 -20.95 -23.44
N LEU A 56 -20.18 -20.46 -23.10
CA LEU A 56 -19.75 -19.12 -23.51
C LEU A 56 -19.53 -19.00 -25.03
N LYS A 57 -18.92 -20.01 -25.67
CA LYS A 57 -18.74 -20.03 -27.13
C LYS A 57 -20.08 -20.07 -27.86
N GLU A 58 -21.02 -20.88 -27.38
CA GLU A 58 -22.37 -20.96 -27.93
C GLU A 58 -23.12 -19.63 -27.76
N TRP A 59 -23.03 -19.02 -26.58
CA TRP A 59 -23.59 -17.70 -26.33
C TRP A 59 -23.01 -16.64 -27.26
N LEU A 60 -21.68 -16.53 -27.36
CA LEU A 60 -21.01 -15.59 -28.28
C LEU A 60 -21.46 -15.80 -29.73
N THR A 61 -21.52 -17.05 -30.18
CA THR A 61 -21.99 -17.40 -31.53
C THR A 61 -23.45 -17.02 -31.74
N SER A 62 -24.31 -17.23 -30.73
CA SER A 62 -25.74 -16.84 -30.78
C SER A 62 -25.96 -15.33 -30.88
N GLN A 63 -25.01 -14.53 -30.39
CA GLN A 63 -25.00 -13.07 -30.51
C GLN A 63 -24.44 -12.58 -31.86
N GLY A 64 -24.02 -13.47 -32.74
CA GLY A 64 -23.46 -13.14 -34.05
C GLY A 64 -21.95 -12.87 -34.04
N PHE A 65 -21.23 -13.26 -32.98
CA PHE A 65 -19.77 -13.22 -32.94
C PHE A 65 -19.15 -14.47 -33.56
N GLN A 66 -17.93 -14.32 -34.07
CA GLN A 66 -17.07 -15.43 -34.46
C GLN A 66 -16.01 -15.64 -33.37
N VAL A 67 -16.04 -16.79 -32.70
CA VAL A 67 -14.96 -17.19 -31.78
C VAL A 67 -13.73 -17.56 -32.60
N THR A 68 -12.60 -16.88 -32.36
CA THR A 68 -11.36 -17.05 -33.12
C THR A 68 -10.32 -17.89 -32.39
N SER A 69 -10.25 -17.81 -31.05
CA SER A 69 -9.39 -18.69 -30.26
C SER A 69 -9.82 -18.78 -28.80
N VAL A 70 -9.32 -19.80 -28.11
CA VAL A 70 -9.36 -19.94 -26.64
C VAL A 70 -7.92 -20.10 -26.18
N ALA A 71 -7.51 -19.32 -25.18
CA ALA A 71 -6.16 -19.46 -24.62
C ALA A 71 -6.00 -20.81 -23.89
N PRO A 72 -4.81 -21.45 -23.91
CA PRO A 72 -4.57 -22.71 -23.19
C PRO A 72 -4.87 -22.63 -21.69
N SER A 73 -4.74 -21.44 -21.11
CA SER A 73 -5.09 -21.11 -19.74
C SER A 73 -6.60 -21.09 -19.44
N ARG A 74 -7.46 -21.33 -20.44
CA ARG A 74 -8.93 -21.45 -20.29
C ARG A 74 -9.56 -20.28 -19.54
N ASN A 75 -8.95 -19.10 -19.62
CA ASN A 75 -9.40 -17.87 -18.96
C ASN A 75 -9.58 -16.71 -19.93
N ILE A 76 -9.34 -16.92 -21.23
CA ILE A 76 -9.51 -15.92 -22.30
C ILE A 76 -10.14 -16.59 -23.53
N ILE A 77 -11.22 -16.01 -24.03
CA ILE A 77 -11.82 -16.34 -25.34
C ILE A 77 -11.66 -15.13 -26.25
N THR A 78 -10.98 -15.29 -27.38
CA THR A 78 -10.85 -14.25 -28.40
C THR A 78 -11.96 -14.43 -29.43
N PHE A 79 -12.61 -13.33 -29.82
CA PHE A 79 -13.70 -13.34 -30.78
C PHE A 79 -13.75 -12.04 -31.60
N SER A 80 -14.54 -12.03 -32.66
CA SER A 80 -14.73 -10.86 -33.53
C SER A 80 -16.21 -10.68 -33.93
N GLY A 81 -16.58 -9.47 -34.33
CA GLY A 81 -17.94 -9.14 -34.74
C GLY A 81 -18.13 -7.66 -35.10
N ASN A 82 -19.32 -7.28 -35.58
CA ASN A 82 -19.64 -5.89 -35.87
C ASN A 82 -20.11 -5.13 -34.62
N SER A 83 -20.18 -3.79 -34.68
CA SER A 83 -20.60 -2.97 -33.53
C SER A 83 -22.05 -3.25 -33.10
N ALA A 84 -22.96 -3.55 -34.03
CA ALA A 84 -24.35 -3.87 -33.68
C ALA A 84 -24.46 -5.15 -32.82
N ALA A 85 -23.64 -6.16 -33.09
CA ALA A 85 -23.54 -7.35 -32.26
C ALA A 85 -23.01 -7.02 -30.85
N VAL A 86 -22.03 -6.13 -30.75
CA VAL A 86 -21.50 -5.63 -29.48
C VAL A 86 -22.56 -4.89 -28.66
N GLU A 87 -23.23 -3.92 -29.28
CA GLU A 87 -24.28 -3.12 -28.64
C GLU A 87 -25.42 -4.01 -28.13
N ASN A 88 -25.84 -5.00 -28.92
CA ASN A 88 -26.89 -5.93 -28.54
C ASN A 88 -26.47 -6.93 -27.45
N ALA A 89 -25.28 -7.53 -27.57
CA ALA A 89 -24.83 -8.57 -26.65
C ALA A 89 -24.48 -8.04 -25.26
N PHE A 90 -23.95 -6.81 -25.22
CA PHE A 90 -23.42 -6.20 -24.00
C PHE A 90 -24.29 -5.07 -23.45
N ASP A 91 -25.40 -4.73 -24.10
CA ASP A 91 -26.32 -3.63 -23.75
C ASP A 91 -25.57 -2.31 -23.53
N VAL A 92 -24.75 -1.95 -24.52
CA VAL A 92 -23.95 -0.71 -24.57
C VAL A 92 -24.23 0.05 -25.86
N THR A 93 -23.84 1.33 -25.93
CA THR A 93 -23.74 2.05 -27.21
C THR A 93 -22.29 2.37 -27.52
N MET A 94 -21.86 2.10 -28.75
CA MET A 94 -20.51 2.41 -29.19
C MET A 94 -20.46 3.84 -29.72
N GLN A 95 -19.65 4.69 -29.08
CA GLN A 95 -19.53 6.10 -29.43
C GLN A 95 -18.10 6.44 -29.86
N ARG A 96 -17.95 7.54 -30.60
CA ARG A 96 -16.64 8.12 -30.91
C ARG A 96 -16.35 9.28 -29.97
N TYR A 97 -15.18 9.24 -29.36
CA TYR A 97 -14.69 10.23 -28.41
C TYR A 97 -13.44 10.92 -28.94
N ARG A 98 -13.12 12.06 -28.34
CA ARG A 98 -11.90 12.80 -28.58
C ARG A 98 -11.31 13.27 -27.25
N ARG A 99 -10.02 12.95 -27.03
CA ARG A 99 -9.24 13.43 -25.89
C ARG A 99 -7.96 14.08 -26.42
N GLY A 100 -7.87 15.40 -26.31
CA GLY A 100 -6.83 16.18 -27.00
C GLY A 100 -6.89 15.99 -28.53
N ALA A 101 -5.77 15.61 -29.14
CA ALA A 101 -5.69 15.28 -30.56
C ALA A 101 -6.13 13.85 -30.90
N LYS A 102 -6.30 12.97 -29.90
CA LYS A 102 -6.61 11.55 -30.11
C LYS A 102 -8.11 11.34 -30.27
N GLN A 103 -8.49 10.67 -31.35
CA GLN A 103 -9.84 10.14 -31.56
C GLN A 103 -9.84 8.64 -31.30
N PHE A 104 -10.89 8.16 -30.66
CA PHE A 104 -11.08 6.74 -30.35
C PHE A 104 -12.57 6.41 -30.30
N PHE A 105 -12.93 5.14 -30.29
CA PHE A 105 -14.28 4.72 -29.92
C PHE A 105 -14.27 3.97 -28.59
N GLU A 106 -15.40 3.97 -27.90
CA GLU A 106 -15.61 3.27 -26.64
C GLU A 106 -17.11 3.06 -26.34
N ASN A 107 -17.44 2.17 -25.42
CA ASN A 107 -18.79 2.02 -24.86
C ASN A 107 -19.13 3.19 -23.93
N ASP A 108 -20.37 3.66 -23.97
CA ASP A 108 -20.86 4.79 -23.16
C ASP A 108 -21.34 4.42 -21.74
N THR A 109 -21.55 3.13 -21.51
CA THR A 109 -22.18 2.58 -20.31
C THR A 109 -21.53 1.26 -19.90
N ASP A 110 -21.76 0.84 -18.66
CA ASP A 110 -21.23 -0.44 -18.15
C ASP A 110 -21.76 -1.62 -18.96
N VAL A 111 -20.86 -2.56 -19.28
CA VAL A 111 -21.19 -3.81 -19.96
C VAL A 111 -22.14 -4.66 -19.12
N LYS A 112 -23.21 -5.16 -19.74
CA LYS A 112 -24.12 -6.14 -19.15
C LYS A 112 -24.02 -7.47 -19.86
N VAL A 113 -24.16 -8.55 -19.11
CA VAL A 113 -24.19 -9.92 -19.63
C VAL A 113 -25.36 -10.65 -19.00
N PRO A 114 -25.85 -11.75 -19.60
CA PRO A 114 -26.88 -12.59 -18.97
C PRO A 114 -26.48 -12.98 -17.54
N ALA A 115 -27.45 -12.96 -16.61
CA ALA A 115 -27.20 -13.23 -15.19
C ALA A 115 -26.50 -14.58 -14.93
N ALA A 116 -26.76 -15.59 -15.77
CA ALA A 116 -26.11 -16.90 -15.70
C ALA A 116 -24.60 -16.85 -16.00
N LEU A 117 -24.12 -15.83 -16.72
CA LEU A 117 -22.72 -15.66 -17.12
C LEU A 117 -21.97 -14.64 -16.25
N ALA A 118 -22.68 -13.84 -15.46
CA ALA A 118 -22.09 -12.80 -14.61
C ALA A 118 -21.10 -13.38 -13.58
N GLY A 119 -21.28 -14.64 -13.17
CA GLY A 119 -20.36 -15.35 -12.29
C GLY A 119 -19.09 -15.89 -12.97
N ILE A 120 -18.97 -15.79 -14.30
CA ILE A 120 -17.89 -16.38 -15.10
C ILE A 120 -17.09 -15.30 -15.84
N ILE A 121 -17.74 -14.21 -16.25
CA ILE A 121 -17.11 -13.14 -17.03
C ILE A 121 -16.52 -12.09 -16.09
N ARG A 122 -15.19 -11.91 -16.13
CA ARG A 122 -14.47 -10.83 -15.43
C ARG A 122 -14.55 -9.50 -16.18
N GLY A 123 -14.48 -9.55 -17.51
CA GLY A 123 -14.49 -8.35 -18.33
C GLY A 123 -14.38 -8.62 -19.83
N VAL A 124 -14.55 -7.56 -20.61
CA VAL A 124 -14.46 -7.58 -22.09
C VAL A 124 -13.40 -6.58 -22.52
N ARG A 125 -12.45 -7.02 -23.35
CA ARG A 125 -11.44 -6.17 -23.99
C ARG A 125 -11.78 -5.97 -25.47
N GLY A 126 -11.31 -4.85 -26.03
CA GLY A 126 -11.55 -4.47 -27.42
C GLY A 126 -12.84 -3.65 -27.64
N LEU A 127 -13.48 -3.19 -26.56
CA LEU A 127 -14.59 -2.22 -26.63
C LEU A 127 -14.08 -0.78 -26.77
N SER A 128 -12.85 -0.51 -26.34
CA SER A 128 -12.18 0.76 -26.53
C SER A 128 -11.09 0.65 -27.59
N SER A 129 -10.91 1.68 -28.41
CA SER A 129 -9.74 1.83 -29.28
C SER A 129 -8.66 2.75 -28.68
N TYR A 130 -8.80 3.13 -27.41
CA TYR A 130 -7.81 3.94 -26.72
C TYR A 130 -6.56 3.10 -26.44
N ARG A 131 -5.37 3.64 -26.74
CA ARG A 131 -4.10 2.91 -26.65
C ARG A 131 -3.22 3.49 -25.53
N LEU A 132 -2.41 2.63 -24.92
CA LEU A 132 -1.29 3.06 -24.09
C LEU A 132 -0.22 3.71 -24.97
N GLU A 133 0.63 4.53 -24.36
CA GLU A 133 1.66 5.30 -25.04
C GLU A 133 3.06 4.91 -24.56
N PRO A 134 4.08 5.01 -25.43
CA PRO A 134 5.49 4.88 -25.04
C PRO A 134 5.92 5.87 -23.94
N HIS A 135 6.78 5.44 -23.02
CA HIS A 135 7.45 6.30 -22.03
C HIS A 135 8.84 6.75 -22.54
N LEU A 136 8.81 7.46 -23.68
CA LEU A 136 10.01 7.82 -24.44
C LEU A 136 10.22 9.34 -24.50
N ARG A 137 11.47 9.79 -24.30
CA ARG A 137 11.85 11.21 -24.48
C ARG A 137 12.97 11.40 -25.48
N ILE A 138 12.64 12.06 -26.60
CA ILE A 138 13.60 12.39 -27.66
C ILE A 138 13.95 13.88 -27.58
N LEU A 139 15.26 14.19 -27.57
CA LEU A 139 15.74 15.56 -27.69
C LEU A 139 16.76 15.67 -28.84
N PRO A 140 16.79 16.80 -29.56
CA PRO A 140 17.90 17.12 -30.48
C PRO A 140 19.22 16.97 -29.74
N LYS A 141 20.21 16.30 -30.34
CA LYS A 141 21.55 16.21 -29.76
C LYS A 141 22.06 17.64 -29.52
N ALA A 142 22.51 17.94 -28.31
CA ALA A 142 23.11 19.23 -28.01
C ALA A 142 24.54 19.28 -28.60
N PRO A 143 24.93 20.37 -29.30
CA PRO A 143 26.34 20.68 -29.48
C PRO A 143 26.98 20.75 -28.10
N SER A 144 28.14 20.13 -27.98
CA SER A 144 29.02 20.10 -26.83
C SER A 144 28.94 21.30 -25.87
N GLY A 145 28.60 21.01 -24.60
CA GLY A 145 28.82 21.86 -23.43
C GLY A 145 27.84 23.03 -23.26
N GLU A 146 26.74 22.80 -22.54
CA GLU A 146 25.68 23.76 -22.14
C GLU A 146 25.07 24.67 -23.24
N GLU A 147 23.74 24.60 -23.34
CA GLU A 147 22.83 25.45 -24.13
C GLU A 147 23.01 25.48 -25.68
N ARG A 148 21.86 25.37 -26.36
CA ARG A 148 21.70 25.16 -27.80
C ARG A 148 22.21 26.32 -28.67
N GLN A 149 23.23 26.10 -29.51
CA GLN A 149 23.38 26.82 -30.79
C GLN A 149 24.05 25.99 -31.92
N GLY A 150 23.27 25.70 -32.97
CA GLY A 150 23.73 25.72 -34.37
C GLY A 150 24.36 24.47 -35.01
N GLY A 151 23.53 23.59 -35.58
CA GLY A 151 23.76 22.97 -36.90
C GLY A 151 24.64 21.71 -37.02
N VAL A 152 23.97 20.56 -37.14
CA VAL A 152 24.41 19.24 -37.66
C VAL A 152 25.70 18.65 -37.05
N MET A 153 25.53 17.63 -36.20
CA MET A 153 26.62 16.87 -35.58
C MET A 153 26.60 15.39 -35.97
N SER A 154 27.75 14.86 -36.37
CA SER A 154 28.00 13.42 -36.41
C SER A 154 28.31 12.86 -35.00
N PRO A 155 27.87 11.64 -34.65
CA PRO A 155 28.17 11.00 -33.36
C PRO A 155 29.67 10.66 -33.23
N ASN A 156 30.36 11.33 -32.31
CA ASN A 156 31.68 10.95 -31.80
C ASN A 156 31.55 10.87 -30.26
N TYR A 157 31.29 9.67 -29.76
CA TYR A 157 31.45 9.19 -28.38
C TYR A 157 32.64 9.77 -27.62
N THR A 158 32.64 9.73 -26.26
CA THR A 158 33.47 10.57 -25.35
C THR A 158 34.17 11.65 -26.16
N SER A 159 33.39 12.67 -26.50
CA SER A 159 33.72 13.53 -27.62
C SER A 159 35.04 14.24 -27.33
N THR A 160 36.14 13.78 -27.93
CA THR A 160 37.44 14.47 -27.79
C THR A 160 37.41 15.86 -28.41
N SER A 161 36.42 16.12 -29.28
CA SER A 161 36.12 17.41 -29.89
C SER A 161 35.08 18.26 -29.14
N GLY A 162 34.41 17.72 -28.12
CA GLY A 162 33.21 18.34 -27.52
C GLY A 162 32.85 17.96 -26.07
N GLY A 163 33.64 17.14 -25.39
CA GLY A 163 33.49 16.82 -23.96
C GLY A 163 32.24 16.02 -23.52
N GLY A 164 31.28 15.73 -24.40
CA GLY A 164 30.04 15.02 -24.03
C GLY A 164 30.17 13.49 -24.00
N HIS A 165 29.43 12.85 -23.08
CA HIS A 165 29.30 11.40 -22.95
C HIS A 165 27.89 10.94 -23.35
N TYR A 166 27.79 9.71 -23.86
CA TYR A 166 26.54 9.11 -24.30
C TYR A 166 26.57 7.63 -23.97
N LEU A 167 25.40 7.05 -23.76
CA LEU A 167 25.27 5.65 -23.41
C LEU A 167 25.06 4.78 -24.65
N VAL A 168 25.79 3.67 -24.69
CA VAL A 168 25.48 2.49 -25.49
C VAL A 168 25.30 1.27 -24.57
N PRO A 169 24.81 0.12 -25.08
CA PRO A 169 24.59 -1.05 -24.23
C PRO A 169 25.85 -1.54 -23.49
N TRP A 170 27.05 -1.29 -24.03
CA TRP A 170 28.28 -1.62 -23.33
C TRP A 170 28.46 -0.81 -22.04
N ASP A 171 28.15 0.48 -22.05
CA ASP A 171 28.25 1.34 -20.87
C ASP A 171 27.28 0.89 -19.78
N PHE A 172 26.02 0.59 -20.14
CA PHE A 172 25.05 0.04 -19.19
C PHE A 172 25.59 -1.22 -18.51
N ARG A 173 26.15 -2.16 -19.30
CA ARG A 173 26.74 -3.38 -18.75
C ARG A 173 27.94 -3.11 -17.82
N GLN A 174 28.72 -2.08 -18.10
CA GLN A 174 29.88 -1.72 -17.28
C GLN A 174 29.46 -1.03 -15.99
N ILE A 175 28.53 -0.09 -16.06
CA ILE A 175 28.06 0.72 -14.94
C ILE A 175 27.34 -0.15 -13.91
N TYR A 176 26.49 -1.07 -14.36
CA TYR A 176 25.64 -1.89 -13.48
C TYR A 176 26.14 -3.35 -13.33
N GLY A 177 27.44 -3.59 -13.50
CA GLY A 177 28.08 -4.85 -13.09
C GLY A 177 27.72 -6.10 -13.91
N ILE A 178 27.33 -5.95 -15.18
CA ILE A 178 26.97 -7.07 -16.07
C ILE A 178 28.19 -7.58 -16.85
N ASN A 179 29.12 -6.71 -17.23
CA ASN A 179 30.29 -7.07 -18.04
C ASN A 179 31.17 -8.17 -17.39
N SER A 180 31.28 -8.19 -16.07
CA SER A 180 31.98 -9.25 -15.33
C SER A 180 31.37 -10.64 -15.60
N MET A 181 30.04 -10.74 -15.67
CA MET A 181 29.32 -11.98 -15.96
C MET A 181 29.45 -12.37 -17.43
N ILE A 182 29.35 -11.41 -18.34
CA ILE A 182 29.53 -11.63 -19.79
C ILE A 182 30.94 -12.14 -20.09
N ASN A 183 31.95 -11.53 -19.50
CA ASN A 183 33.35 -11.95 -19.63
C ASN A 183 33.60 -13.35 -19.03
N SER A 184 32.74 -13.79 -18.11
CA SER A 184 32.76 -15.14 -17.53
C SER A 184 31.91 -16.16 -18.32
N GLY A 185 31.39 -15.79 -19.50
CA GLY A 185 30.63 -16.66 -20.39
C GLY A 185 29.10 -16.59 -20.22
N PHE A 186 28.58 -15.70 -19.38
CA PHE A 186 27.14 -15.50 -19.19
C PHE A 186 26.67 -14.24 -19.91
N ASN A 187 26.14 -14.39 -21.12
CA ASN A 187 25.70 -13.31 -21.99
C ASN A 187 24.20 -13.31 -22.31
N GLY A 188 23.42 -14.13 -21.59
CA GLY A 188 22.00 -14.36 -21.82
C GLY A 188 21.69 -15.49 -22.79
N ALA A 189 22.71 -16.21 -23.31
CA ALA A 189 22.48 -17.31 -24.24
C ALA A 189 21.55 -18.39 -23.66
N GLY A 190 20.57 -18.81 -24.45
CA GLY A 190 19.54 -19.76 -24.04
C GLY A 190 18.31 -19.12 -23.39
N VAL A 191 18.38 -17.86 -22.98
CA VAL A 191 17.25 -17.11 -22.41
C VAL A 191 16.53 -16.31 -23.50
N LYS A 192 15.21 -16.24 -23.42
CA LYS A 192 14.37 -15.43 -24.31
C LYS A 192 13.92 -14.16 -23.59
N ILE A 193 13.89 -13.05 -24.31
CA ILE A 193 13.28 -11.80 -23.85
C ILE A 193 12.15 -11.46 -24.82
N ALA A 194 10.94 -11.26 -24.31
CA ALA A 194 9.83 -10.71 -25.09
C ALA A 194 9.81 -9.19 -24.92
N VAL A 195 10.00 -8.47 -26.02
CA VAL A 195 9.79 -7.02 -26.10
C VAL A 195 8.40 -6.79 -26.66
N ILE A 196 7.57 -6.04 -25.94
CA ILE A 196 6.15 -5.86 -26.29
C ILE A 196 5.94 -4.51 -26.96
N GLY A 197 5.37 -4.51 -28.17
CA GLY A 197 5.05 -3.29 -28.91
C GLY A 197 3.65 -3.28 -29.51
N GLN A 198 3.31 -2.19 -30.19
CA GLN A 198 2.05 -2.06 -30.95
C GLN A 198 2.23 -1.51 -32.36
N SER A 199 3.46 -1.60 -32.88
CA SER A 199 3.86 -1.21 -34.24
C SER A 199 4.84 -2.22 -34.81
N ASN A 200 4.86 -2.39 -36.12
CA ASN A 200 5.97 -3.03 -36.83
C ASN A 200 7.20 -2.10 -36.85
N ILE A 201 8.38 -2.66 -37.13
CA ILE A 201 9.67 -1.94 -37.12
C ILE A 201 10.47 -2.09 -38.42
N ASP A 202 11.45 -1.22 -38.65
CA ASP A 202 12.46 -1.36 -39.70
C ASP A 202 13.67 -2.14 -39.19
N LEU A 203 13.75 -3.42 -39.54
CA LEU A 203 14.84 -4.31 -39.10
C LEU A 203 16.25 -3.81 -39.50
N ASN A 204 16.36 -2.93 -40.50
CA ASN A 204 17.66 -2.36 -40.85
C ASN A 204 18.19 -1.45 -39.74
N GLN A 205 17.32 -0.72 -39.03
CA GLN A 205 17.74 0.16 -37.94
C GLN A 205 18.40 -0.64 -36.81
N ILE A 206 17.79 -1.77 -36.44
CA ILE A 206 18.36 -2.71 -35.45
C ILE A 206 19.72 -3.23 -35.91
N GLN A 207 19.85 -3.62 -37.19
CA GLN A 207 21.12 -4.11 -37.73
C GLN A 207 22.19 -3.01 -37.77
N TYR A 208 21.83 -1.77 -38.10
CA TYR A 208 22.74 -0.64 -38.09
C TYR A 208 23.21 -0.34 -36.66
N PHE A 209 22.31 -0.30 -35.69
CA PHE A 209 22.66 -0.14 -34.29
C PHE A 209 23.62 -1.22 -33.81
N GLN A 210 23.34 -2.50 -34.11
CA GLN A 210 24.20 -3.62 -33.76
C GLN A 210 25.58 -3.49 -34.41
N ALA A 211 25.64 -3.16 -35.70
CA ALA A 211 26.91 -2.98 -36.41
C ALA A 211 27.72 -1.82 -35.85
N LEU A 212 27.08 -0.68 -35.60
CA LEU A 212 27.71 0.50 -35.02
C LEU A 212 28.26 0.16 -33.64
N THR A 213 27.45 -0.39 -32.73
CA THR A 213 27.86 -0.73 -31.35
C THR A 213 28.72 -2.00 -31.24
N GLY A 214 29.31 -2.47 -32.35
CA GLY A 214 30.24 -3.60 -32.36
C GLY A 214 29.63 -4.92 -31.89
N GLN A 215 28.31 -5.08 -32.02
CA GLN A 215 27.59 -6.31 -31.70
C GLN A 215 27.60 -7.27 -32.89
N THR A 216 27.48 -8.56 -32.60
CA THR A 216 27.21 -9.54 -33.67
C THR A 216 25.76 -9.36 -34.13
N PRO A 217 25.49 -9.08 -35.43
CA PRO A 217 24.13 -8.87 -35.90
C PRO A 217 23.24 -10.08 -35.61
N LYS A 218 22.13 -9.84 -34.93
CA LYS A 218 21.13 -10.85 -34.55
C LYS A 218 19.75 -10.21 -34.64
N ALA A 219 19.01 -10.56 -35.68
CA ALA A 219 17.65 -10.07 -35.86
C ALA A 219 16.72 -10.62 -34.76
N PRO A 220 15.75 -9.81 -34.26
CA PRO A 220 14.70 -10.32 -33.39
C PRO A 220 13.78 -11.29 -34.14
N THR A 221 13.14 -12.19 -33.41
CA THR A 221 12.03 -12.98 -33.93
C THR A 221 10.76 -12.12 -33.87
N MET A 222 10.24 -11.76 -35.05
CA MET A 222 9.01 -10.99 -35.17
C MET A 222 7.80 -11.88 -34.88
N VAL A 223 6.98 -11.51 -33.91
CA VAL A 223 5.77 -12.24 -33.50
C VAL A 223 4.56 -11.32 -33.61
N LEU A 224 3.85 -11.43 -34.73
CA LEU A 224 2.58 -10.75 -34.90
C LEU A 224 1.51 -11.43 -34.03
N THR A 225 0.86 -10.65 -33.17
CA THR A 225 -0.22 -11.14 -32.31
C THR A 225 -1.36 -11.70 -33.16
N PRO A 226 -1.81 -12.94 -32.95
CA PRO A 226 -2.88 -13.54 -33.75
C PRO A 226 -4.15 -12.69 -33.76
N ASN A 227 -4.87 -12.72 -34.89
CA ASN A 227 -6.13 -12.00 -35.07
C ASN A 227 -6.06 -10.47 -34.95
N THR A 228 -4.87 -9.86 -35.05
CA THR A 228 -4.69 -8.39 -34.99
C THR A 228 -4.48 -7.73 -36.36
N GLY A 229 -4.85 -8.40 -37.44
CA GLY A 229 -4.67 -7.91 -38.81
C GLY A 229 -3.28 -8.21 -39.38
N SER A 230 -2.87 -7.48 -40.41
CA SER A 230 -1.53 -7.56 -41.01
C SER A 230 -0.52 -6.71 -40.22
N PRO A 231 0.80 -6.93 -40.33
CA PRO A 231 1.79 -5.99 -39.79
C PRO A 231 1.51 -4.56 -40.26
N ALA A 232 1.63 -3.59 -39.36
CA ALA A 232 1.46 -2.16 -39.66
C ALA A 232 2.43 -1.35 -38.80
N THR A 233 2.99 -0.30 -39.39
CA THR A 233 3.86 0.66 -38.70
C THR A 233 3.03 1.88 -38.31
N TYR A 234 3.15 2.32 -37.05
CA TYR A 234 2.48 3.49 -36.51
C TYR A 234 3.50 4.54 -36.07
N VAL A 235 3.33 5.77 -36.54
CA VAL A 235 4.15 6.91 -36.10
C VAL A 235 3.93 7.15 -34.62
N GLY A 236 5.04 7.33 -33.91
CA GLY A 236 5.21 7.47 -32.48
C GLY A 236 5.60 6.16 -31.78
N ASP A 237 5.33 5.00 -32.39
CA ASP A 237 5.41 3.68 -31.77
C ASP A 237 6.53 2.80 -32.35
N GLU A 238 6.96 3.11 -33.57
CA GLU A 238 8.06 2.40 -34.24
C GLU A 238 9.37 2.67 -33.51
N GLY A 239 9.68 3.94 -33.23
CA GLY A 239 10.94 4.31 -32.58
C GLY A 239 11.08 3.72 -31.18
N GLU A 240 9.99 3.66 -30.41
CA GLU A 240 9.97 2.98 -29.11
C GLU A 240 10.33 1.50 -29.23
N SER A 241 9.65 0.82 -30.15
CA SER A 241 9.84 -0.62 -30.38
C SER A 241 11.28 -0.92 -30.81
N GLU A 242 11.87 -0.04 -31.62
CA GLU A 242 13.26 -0.15 -32.06
C GLU A 242 14.23 -0.02 -30.89
N VAL A 243 14.10 1.03 -30.06
CA VAL A 243 15.04 1.24 -28.94
C VAL A 243 14.94 0.16 -27.87
N ASP A 244 13.75 -0.36 -27.59
CA ASP A 244 13.57 -1.48 -26.66
C ASP A 244 14.36 -2.71 -27.12
N ILE A 245 14.30 -3.01 -28.42
CA ILE A 245 15.01 -4.16 -29.03
C ILE A 245 16.52 -3.91 -29.05
N GLU A 246 16.95 -2.69 -29.37
CA GLU A 246 18.37 -2.30 -29.39
C GLU A 246 19.04 -2.51 -28.04
N TYR A 247 18.41 -2.06 -26.96
CA TYR A 247 18.96 -2.16 -25.61
C TYR A 247 18.77 -3.53 -25.00
N ALA A 248 17.64 -4.21 -25.25
CA ALA A 248 17.47 -5.61 -24.82
C ALA A 248 18.50 -6.53 -25.50
N SER A 249 18.71 -6.38 -26.81
CA SER A 249 19.69 -7.19 -27.55
C SER A 249 21.13 -6.83 -27.22
N GLY A 250 21.45 -5.54 -27.08
CA GLY A 250 22.82 -5.10 -26.83
C GLY A 250 23.33 -5.35 -25.43
N SER A 251 22.47 -5.22 -24.43
CA SER A 251 22.85 -5.44 -23.03
C SER A 251 22.91 -6.93 -22.67
N ALA A 252 22.20 -7.79 -23.41
CA ALA A 252 22.26 -9.25 -23.31
C ALA A 252 22.54 -9.90 -24.69
N PRO A 253 23.76 -9.81 -25.21
CA PRO A 253 24.06 -10.16 -26.61
C PRO A 253 23.84 -11.65 -26.98
N GLY A 254 23.76 -12.54 -25.98
CA GLY A 254 23.41 -13.94 -26.19
C GLY A 254 21.91 -14.23 -26.20
N ALA A 255 21.09 -13.38 -25.58
CA ALA A 255 19.65 -13.60 -25.43
C ALA A 255 18.92 -13.58 -26.77
N SER A 256 17.85 -14.36 -26.88
CA SER A 256 16.98 -14.38 -28.06
C SER A 256 15.84 -13.39 -27.86
N ILE A 257 15.80 -12.35 -28.70
CA ILE A 257 14.76 -11.33 -28.64
C ILE A 257 13.55 -11.78 -29.45
N TYR A 258 12.39 -11.78 -28.82
CA TYR A 258 11.08 -11.96 -29.45
C TYR A 258 10.35 -10.62 -29.40
N PHE A 259 10.13 -10.00 -30.55
CA PHE A 259 9.33 -8.78 -30.60
C PHE A 259 7.87 -9.16 -30.84
N VAL A 260 7.05 -9.03 -29.80
CA VAL A 260 5.62 -9.39 -29.81
C VAL A 260 4.81 -8.11 -29.98
N TYR A 261 4.06 -7.99 -31.07
CA TYR A 261 3.38 -6.74 -31.41
C TYR A 261 1.98 -6.93 -32.00
N SER A 262 1.14 -5.92 -31.87
CA SER A 262 -0.18 -5.88 -32.52
C SER A 262 -0.09 -5.33 -33.95
N GLY A 263 -0.85 -5.90 -34.88
CA GLY A 263 -0.94 -5.46 -36.27
C GLY A 263 -1.95 -4.34 -36.52
N ASN A 264 -2.41 -4.27 -37.78
CA ASN A 264 -3.43 -3.36 -38.27
C ASN A 264 -4.82 -3.66 -37.69
N SER A 265 -5.06 -3.19 -36.46
CA SER A 265 -6.31 -3.39 -35.74
C SER A 265 -6.77 -2.11 -35.06
N ASN A 266 -8.07 -1.81 -35.20
CA ASN A 266 -8.68 -0.67 -34.51
C ASN A 266 -9.11 -1.00 -33.07
N THR A 267 -8.85 -2.22 -32.60
CA THR A 267 -9.30 -2.74 -31.29
C THR A 267 -8.17 -3.40 -30.49
N ALA A 268 -7.11 -3.88 -31.16
CA ALA A 268 -5.95 -4.43 -30.50
C ALA A 268 -4.90 -3.34 -30.23
N SER A 269 -4.14 -3.53 -29.15
CA SER A 269 -3.12 -2.62 -28.64
C SER A 269 -1.94 -3.40 -28.06
N VAL A 270 -0.97 -2.68 -27.49
CA VAL A 270 0.16 -3.28 -26.76
C VAL A 270 -0.27 -4.24 -25.63
N THR A 271 -1.44 -4.00 -25.02
CA THR A 271 -1.97 -4.89 -23.96
C THR A 271 -2.39 -6.25 -24.52
N ASP A 272 -2.78 -6.35 -25.79
CA ASP A 272 -3.12 -7.61 -26.46
C ASP A 272 -1.85 -8.39 -26.80
N ALA A 273 -0.81 -7.68 -27.25
CA ALA A 273 0.51 -8.26 -27.46
C ALA A 273 1.13 -8.79 -26.16
N LEU A 274 1.02 -8.04 -25.05
CA LEU A 274 1.43 -8.50 -23.72
C LEU A 274 0.64 -9.76 -23.29
N ALA A 275 -0.68 -9.72 -23.40
CA ALA A 275 -1.51 -10.86 -23.01
C ALA A 275 -1.20 -12.11 -23.84
N TYR A 276 -0.93 -11.95 -25.14
CA TYR A 276 -0.49 -13.05 -25.99
C TYR A 276 0.90 -13.57 -25.59
N ALA A 277 1.87 -12.69 -25.31
CA ALA A 277 3.20 -13.09 -24.87
C ALA A 277 3.16 -13.94 -23.58
N ILE A 278 2.26 -13.59 -22.66
CA ILE A 278 2.02 -14.32 -21.41
C ILE A 278 1.32 -15.65 -21.67
N THR A 279 0.17 -15.62 -22.34
CA THR A 279 -0.68 -16.82 -22.51
C THR A 279 -0.06 -17.86 -23.44
N ALA A 280 0.78 -17.44 -24.39
CA ALA A 280 1.57 -18.33 -25.24
C ALA A 280 2.94 -18.67 -24.63
N ASN A 281 3.24 -18.17 -23.42
CA ASN A 281 4.49 -18.39 -22.69
C ASN A 281 5.75 -18.17 -23.56
N ILE A 282 5.80 -17.03 -24.27
CA ILE A 282 6.80 -16.75 -25.30
C ILE A 282 8.21 -16.65 -24.70
N ALA A 283 8.34 -15.96 -23.57
CA ALA A 283 9.61 -15.70 -22.90
C ALA A 283 9.45 -15.62 -21.37
N PRO A 284 10.46 -16.07 -20.60
CA PRO A 284 10.49 -15.94 -19.13
C PRO A 284 10.81 -14.51 -18.66
N VAL A 285 11.31 -13.64 -19.54
CA VAL A 285 11.51 -12.21 -19.26
C VAL A 285 10.71 -11.41 -20.29
N ILE A 286 9.86 -10.50 -19.82
CA ILE A 286 8.99 -9.65 -20.64
C ILE A 286 9.26 -8.20 -20.26
N THR A 287 9.49 -7.34 -21.25
CA THR A 287 9.63 -5.89 -21.06
C THR A 287 8.56 -5.14 -21.82
N LEU A 288 7.96 -4.15 -21.15
CA LEU A 288 6.94 -3.27 -21.67
C LEU A 288 7.30 -1.82 -21.35
N SER A 289 7.52 -1.03 -22.39
CA SER A 289 7.89 0.37 -22.25
C SER A 289 6.71 1.34 -22.46
N TYR A 290 5.48 0.82 -22.30
CA TYR A 290 4.23 1.55 -22.49
C TYR A 290 3.47 1.74 -21.18
N GLY A 291 2.76 2.85 -21.07
CA GLY A 291 1.82 3.08 -19.98
C GLY A 291 0.81 4.19 -20.23
N GLY A 292 0.03 4.47 -19.19
CA GLY A 292 -1.07 5.41 -19.20
C GLY A 292 -1.52 5.76 -17.79
N CYS A 293 -2.49 6.67 -17.69
CA CYS A 293 -3.01 7.11 -16.40
C CYS A 293 -3.66 5.95 -15.64
N GLU A 294 -3.19 5.62 -14.43
CA GLU A 294 -3.85 4.56 -13.65
C GLU A 294 -5.33 4.88 -13.34
N ALA A 295 -5.71 6.16 -13.25
CA ALA A 295 -7.10 6.53 -12.98
C ALA A 295 -8.04 6.24 -14.16
N ASP A 296 -7.51 6.02 -15.37
CA ASP A 296 -8.24 5.60 -16.57
C ASP A 296 -8.41 4.05 -16.62
N ASN A 297 -8.49 3.41 -15.46
CA ASN A 297 -8.46 1.96 -15.28
C ASN A 297 -9.50 1.18 -16.12
N ALA A 298 -10.64 1.80 -16.41
CA ALA A 298 -11.72 1.27 -17.25
C ALA A 298 -11.35 1.28 -18.74
N LEU A 299 -10.60 2.29 -19.22
CA LEU A 299 -10.21 2.43 -20.63
C LEU A 299 -9.29 1.28 -21.08
N TYR A 300 -8.44 0.81 -20.17
CA TYR A 300 -7.44 -0.22 -20.47
C TYR A 300 -7.87 -1.64 -20.07
N GLY A 301 -9.02 -1.79 -19.41
CA GLY A 301 -9.44 -3.06 -18.83
C GLY A 301 -8.45 -3.58 -17.78
N SER A 302 -7.96 -2.70 -16.90
CA SER A 302 -6.96 -3.03 -15.86
C SER A 302 -7.24 -4.34 -15.11
N LEU A 303 -8.47 -4.57 -14.64
CA LEU A 303 -8.87 -5.81 -13.97
C LEU A 303 -8.65 -7.08 -14.81
N ALA A 304 -8.78 -6.97 -16.12
CA ALA A 304 -8.54 -8.04 -17.07
C ALA A 304 -7.04 -8.27 -17.30
N LEU A 305 -6.24 -7.20 -17.31
CA LEU A 305 -4.79 -7.31 -17.40
C LEU A 305 -4.18 -7.86 -16.10
N GLU A 306 -4.68 -7.49 -14.92
CA GLU A 306 -4.23 -8.05 -13.63
C GLU A 306 -4.37 -9.58 -13.56
N ALA A 307 -5.48 -10.12 -14.09
CA ALA A 307 -5.67 -11.58 -14.17
C ALA A 307 -4.59 -12.25 -15.04
N THR A 308 -4.18 -11.57 -16.12
CA THR A 308 -3.14 -12.06 -17.03
C THR A 308 -1.75 -11.92 -16.41
N LEU A 309 -1.47 -10.84 -15.68
CA LEU A 309 -0.19 -10.64 -15.00
C LEU A 309 0.03 -11.65 -13.87
N ARG A 310 -1.03 -12.02 -13.12
CA ARG A 310 -0.97 -13.13 -12.15
C ARG A 310 -0.64 -14.46 -12.81
N GLN A 311 -1.18 -14.71 -14.00
CA GLN A 311 -0.82 -15.89 -14.79
C GLN A 311 0.66 -15.85 -15.20
N ALA A 312 1.20 -14.70 -15.62
CA ALA A 312 2.62 -14.55 -15.94
C ALA A 312 3.50 -14.98 -14.75
N ASN A 313 3.19 -14.50 -13.54
CA ASN A 313 3.95 -14.81 -12.34
C ASN A 313 3.85 -16.29 -11.97
N ALA A 314 2.66 -16.90 -12.11
CA ALA A 314 2.47 -18.34 -11.87
C ALA A 314 3.25 -19.24 -12.84
N GLN A 315 3.53 -18.73 -14.04
CA GLN A 315 4.30 -19.38 -15.10
C GLN A 315 5.81 -19.05 -15.04
N GLY A 316 6.27 -18.31 -14.02
CA GLY A 316 7.67 -17.93 -13.87
C GLY A 316 8.14 -16.80 -14.80
N GLN A 317 7.22 -16.14 -15.50
CA GLN A 317 7.53 -15.00 -16.36
C GLN A 317 7.65 -13.73 -15.52
N THR A 318 8.76 -13.01 -15.68
CA THR A 318 8.98 -11.72 -15.04
C THR A 318 8.61 -10.60 -15.99
N VAL A 319 7.64 -9.76 -15.59
CA VAL A 319 7.16 -8.62 -16.38
C VAL A 319 7.74 -7.32 -15.82
N LEU A 320 8.49 -6.61 -16.67
CA LEU A 320 9.17 -5.36 -16.35
C LEU A 320 8.48 -4.23 -17.09
N VAL A 321 8.10 -3.17 -16.36
CA VAL A 321 7.32 -2.06 -16.94
C VAL A 321 7.98 -0.74 -16.62
N SER A 322 8.18 0.11 -17.62
CA SER A 322 8.68 1.47 -17.40
C SER A 322 7.68 2.29 -16.57
N SER A 323 8.16 2.97 -15.54
CA SER A 323 7.30 3.64 -14.55
C SER A 323 6.65 4.94 -15.02
N GLY A 324 7.14 5.51 -16.13
CA GLY A 324 6.63 6.74 -16.73
C GLY A 324 7.66 7.87 -16.73
N ASP A 325 7.36 8.89 -17.53
CA ASP A 325 8.28 10.00 -17.80
C ASP A 325 7.69 11.38 -17.44
N SER A 326 6.54 11.38 -16.77
CA SER A 326 5.81 12.60 -16.37
C SER A 326 5.99 12.92 -14.88
N ASN A 327 7.11 12.52 -14.30
CA ASN A 327 7.39 12.72 -12.88
C ASN A 327 6.26 12.11 -12.00
N ALA A 328 5.88 12.78 -10.90
CA ALA A 328 4.73 12.40 -10.08
C ALA A 328 3.35 12.70 -10.72
N ALA A 329 3.28 13.06 -11.99
CA ALA A 329 2.07 13.47 -12.71
C ALA A 329 1.74 12.49 -13.86
N GLY A 330 1.68 11.18 -13.55
CA GLY A 330 1.55 10.10 -14.54
C GLY A 330 0.30 10.13 -15.43
N CYS A 331 -0.69 10.98 -15.12
CA CYS A 331 -1.88 11.15 -15.95
C CYS A 331 -1.76 12.27 -16.99
N GLU A 332 -0.70 13.08 -16.94
CA GLU A 332 -0.45 14.10 -17.96
C GLU A 332 -0.06 13.45 -19.30
N ALA A 333 -0.62 13.97 -20.39
CA ALA A 333 -0.38 13.46 -21.74
C ALA A 333 0.92 14.07 -22.31
N THR A 334 2.08 13.50 -21.98
CA THR A 334 3.39 14.16 -22.17
C THR A 334 4.27 13.65 -23.32
N ARG A 335 3.75 12.84 -24.26
CA ARG A 335 4.56 12.15 -25.30
C ARG A 335 5.61 13.02 -26.01
N LEU A 336 5.37 14.32 -26.18
CA LEU A 336 6.26 15.23 -26.92
C LEU A 336 6.69 16.49 -26.14
N GLY A 337 6.60 16.49 -24.82
CA GLY A 337 6.99 17.66 -24.03
C GLY A 337 6.03 18.85 -24.16
N ASP A 338 4.75 18.62 -24.42
CA ASP A 338 3.79 19.72 -24.56
C ASP A 338 3.26 20.23 -23.21
N VAL A 339 3.50 19.49 -22.12
CA VAL A 339 2.97 19.82 -20.79
C VAL A 339 4.07 20.49 -19.98
N THR A 340 3.83 21.73 -19.59
CA THR A 340 4.75 22.52 -18.75
C THR A 340 4.24 22.70 -17.32
N THR A 341 2.97 22.41 -17.07
CA THR A 341 2.30 22.55 -15.77
C THR A 341 1.28 21.43 -15.59
N ALA A 342 1.37 20.70 -14.49
CA ALA A 342 0.44 19.63 -14.17
C ALA A 342 -0.92 20.17 -13.67
N THR A 343 -1.99 19.46 -14.03
CA THR A 343 -3.38 19.79 -13.71
C THR A 343 -4.20 18.59 -13.21
N GLN A 344 -3.66 17.37 -13.28
CA GLN A 344 -4.38 16.13 -12.92
C GLN A 344 -3.99 15.56 -11.54
N GLY A 345 -3.11 16.25 -10.83
CA GLY A 345 -2.64 15.87 -9.49
C GLY A 345 -1.61 14.74 -9.49
N ARG A 346 -1.30 14.23 -8.29
CA ARG A 346 -0.33 13.15 -8.11
C ARG A 346 -0.91 11.84 -8.60
N THR A 347 -0.27 11.19 -9.57
CA THR A 347 -0.69 9.90 -10.10
C THR A 347 0.51 9.12 -10.64
N VAL A 348 0.36 7.80 -10.71
CA VAL A 348 1.36 6.89 -11.30
C VAL A 348 0.87 6.27 -12.61
N SER A 349 1.79 5.68 -13.37
CA SER A 349 1.47 5.01 -14.64
C SER A 349 1.00 3.57 -14.41
N TYR A 350 0.04 3.13 -15.21
CA TYR A 350 -0.38 1.74 -15.35
C TYR A 350 0.10 1.21 -16.72
N PRO A 351 0.67 0.00 -16.85
CA PRO A 351 0.67 -1.10 -15.86
C PRO A 351 1.73 -1.07 -14.75
N ALA A 352 2.63 -0.07 -14.70
CA ALA A 352 3.68 -0.04 -13.68
C ALA A 352 3.15 -0.06 -12.24
N SER A 353 1.96 0.48 -11.98
CA SER A 353 1.32 0.44 -10.67
C SER A 353 0.77 -0.94 -10.27
N SER A 354 0.70 -1.92 -11.19
CA SER A 354 0.32 -3.28 -10.83
C SER A 354 1.32 -3.87 -9.82
N PRO A 355 0.85 -4.61 -8.79
CA PRO A 355 1.73 -5.32 -7.87
C PRO A 355 2.35 -6.58 -8.48
N TYR A 356 1.94 -6.98 -9.69
CA TYR A 356 2.43 -8.21 -10.34
C TYR A 356 3.51 -7.94 -11.39
N VAL A 357 4.00 -6.69 -11.48
CA VAL A 357 5.09 -6.30 -12.37
C VAL A 357 6.18 -5.62 -11.56
N THR A 358 7.42 -5.68 -12.05
CA THR A 358 8.49 -4.86 -11.52
C THR A 358 8.52 -3.53 -12.27
N ALA A 359 8.19 -2.45 -11.56
CA ALA A 359 8.20 -1.10 -12.11
C ALA A 359 9.62 -0.53 -12.13
N VAL A 360 10.04 -0.04 -13.30
CA VAL A 360 11.41 0.44 -13.53
C VAL A 360 11.41 1.96 -13.73
N GLY A 361 12.01 2.64 -12.76
CA GLY A 361 12.23 4.08 -12.68
C GLY A 361 13.46 4.58 -13.40
N GLY A 362 13.66 5.88 -13.27
CA GLY A 362 14.72 6.62 -13.93
C GLY A 362 15.64 7.39 -12.98
N THR A 363 16.94 7.29 -13.24
CA THR A 363 18.00 8.07 -12.58
C THR A 363 18.73 8.96 -13.59
N ARG A 364 19.52 9.89 -13.07
CA ARG A 364 20.49 10.68 -13.81
C ARG A 364 21.84 10.54 -13.13
N PHE A 365 22.93 10.45 -13.89
CA PHE A 365 24.26 10.41 -13.30
C PHE A 365 24.64 11.73 -12.59
N ASN A 366 25.47 11.58 -11.56
CA ASN A 366 26.00 12.62 -10.71
C ASN A 366 27.52 12.43 -10.55
N GLU A 367 28.24 12.89 -11.54
CA GLU A 367 29.66 12.61 -11.72
C GLU A 367 30.57 13.50 -10.85
N GLY A 368 30.08 14.66 -10.43
CA GLY A 368 30.89 15.63 -9.70
C GLY A 368 32.19 15.95 -10.46
N SER A 369 33.34 15.79 -9.81
CA SER A 369 34.67 16.06 -10.38
C SER A 369 35.52 14.81 -10.66
N VAL A 370 34.96 13.61 -10.50
CA VAL A 370 35.67 12.34 -10.68
C VAL A 370 35.55 11.88 -12.13
N THR A 371 36.60 11.29 -12.68
CA THR A 371 36.58 10.74 -14.04
C THR A 371 35.89 9.38 -14.06
N TYR A 372 34.71 9.31 -14.68
CA TYR A 372 33.95 8.08 -14.88
C TYR A 372 34.02 7.52 -16.30
N TRP A 373 34.61 8.26 -17.23
CA TRP A 373 34.70 7.90 -18.64
C TRP A 373 36.15 7.86 -19.11
N SER A 374 36.43 6.88 -19.95
CA SER A 374 37.68 6.79 -20.71
C SER A 374 37.74 7.90 -21.76
N SER A 375 38.93 8.44 -22.01
CA SER A 375 39.17 9.43 -23.07
C SER A 375 38.95 8.90 -24.50
N SER A 376 38.78 7.59 -24.65
CA SER A 376 38.51 6.92 -25.92
C SER A 376 37.57 5.73 -25.73
N ASN A 377 36.81 5.43 -26.77
CA ASN A 377 35.83 4.34 -26.74
C ASN A 377 36.47 3.02 -27.12
N ASN A 378 35.92 1.93 -26.59
CA ASN A 378 36.29 0.58 -26.97
C ASN A 378 35.65 0.18 -28.32
N SER A 379 35.87 -1.07 -28.75
CA SER A 379 35.34 -1.61 -30.01
C SER A 379 33.82 -1.75 -30.05
N GLN A 380 33.14 -1.65 -28.92
CA GLN A 380 31.67 -1.63 -28.79
C GLN A 380 31.14 -0.22 -28.50
N LEU A 381 32.03 0.76 -28.65
CA LEU A 381 31.78 2.20 -28.52
C LEU A 381 31.40 2.66 -27.10
N GLY A 382 31.60 1.80 -26.11
CA GLY A 382 31.50 2.17 -24.71
C GLY A 382 32.76 2.85 -24.18
N SER A 383 32.61 3.64 -23.14
CA SER A 383 33.69 4.38 -22.47
C SER A 383 33.56 4.48 -20.95
N ALA A 384 32.45 4.03 -20.34
CA ALA A 384 32.32 4.01 -18.88
C ALA A 384 33.45 3.17 -18.22
N LEU A 385 33.97 3.63 -17.09
CA LEU A 385 35.03 2.95 -16.35
C LEU A 385 34.47 1.99 -15.29
N GLY A 386 33.26 2.25 -14.79
CA GLY A 386 32.59 1.47 -13.76
C GLY A 386 31.28 2.14 -13.36
N TYR A 387 30.79 1.83 -12.15
CA TYR A 387 29.61 2.47 -11.58
C TYR A 387 29.81 3.99 -11.47
N ILE A 388 28.74 4.75 -11.77
CA ILE A 388 28.68 6.21 -11.70
C ILE A 388 27.59 6.55 -10.68
N PRO A 389 27.85 7.40 -9.67
CA PRO A 389 26.83 7.82 -8.71
C PRO A 389 25.62 8.44 -9.40
N GLU A 390 24.45 8.31 -8.77
CA GLU A 390 23.17 8.67 -9.37
C GLU A 390 22.35 9.61 -8.47
N VAL A 391 21.51 10.42 -9.12
CA VAL A 391 20.44 11.24 -8.54
C VAL A 391 19.13 10.93 -9.25
N VAL A 392 18.01 11.36 -8.68
CA VAL A 392 16.69 11.22 -9.33
C VAL A 392 16.71 11.88 -10.71
N TRP A 393 16.17 11.19 -11.73
CA TRP A 393 15.94 11.80 -13.03
C TRP A 393 14.79 12.81 -12.98
N ASN A 394 15.13 14.10 -13.13
CA ASN A 394 14.16 15.17 -13.34
C ASN A 394 14.79 16.31 -14.16
N ASP A 395 14.47 16.31 -15.45
CA ASP A 395 14.90 17.31 -16.42
C ASP A 395 13.81 18.36 -16.68
N THR A 396 12.81 18.49 -15.79
CA THR A 396 11.68 19.41 -16.02
C THR A 396 12.14 20.86 -16.15
N THR A 397 13.10 21.27 -15.31
CA THR A 397 13.63 22.64 -15.33
C THR A 397 14.53 22.88 -16.55
N SER A 398 15.37 21.91 -16.93
CA SER A 398 16.31 22.05 -18.06
C SER A 398 15.60 21.92 -19.42
N GLY A 399 14.60 21.05 -19.51
CA GLY A 399 13.79 20.81 -20.71
C GLY A 399 12.59 21.74 -20.87
N GLY A 400 12.19 22.46 -19.82
CA GLY A 400 11.05 23.40 -19.81
C GLY A 400 9.67 22.71 -19.87
N THR A 401 9.62 21.38 -19.75
CA THR A 401 8.44 20.54 -19.92
C THR A 401 8.52 19.39 -18.93
N LEU A 402 7.41 18.79 -18.51
CA LEU A 402 7.45 17.65 -17.58
C LEU A 402 8.30 16.53 -18.19
N SER A 403 9.39 16.17 -17.53
CA SER A 403 10.36 15.18 -17.97
C SER A 403 11.12 14.65 -16.76
N GLY A 404 10.78 13.45 -16.31
CA GLY A 404 11.43 12.83 -15.17
C GLY A 404 10.74 11.53 -14.74
N THR A 405 11.40 10.80 -13.85
CA THR A 405 10.96 9.47 -13.43
C THR A 405 9.54 9.45 -12.84
N GLY A 406 8.72 8.55 -13.36
CA GLY A 406 7.41 8.23 -12.84
C GLY A 406 7.51 7.62 -11.44
N GLY A 407 6.67 8.09 -10.52
CA GLY A 407 6.67 7.51 -9.17
C GLY A 407 5.72 8.20 -8.20
N GLY A 408 5.30 7.43 -7.20
CA GLY A 408 4.27 7.82 -6.24
C GLY A 408 3.46 6.64 -5.70
N ALA A 409 2.46 6.95 -4.89
CA ALA A 409 1.47 6.00 -4.39
C ALA A 409 0.37 5.74 -5.43
N SER A 410 0.05 4.47 -5.69
CA SER A 410 -1.09 4.08 -6.51
C SER A 410 -2.42 4.45 -5.86
N LYS A 411 -3.35 4.93 -6.67
CA LYS A 411 -4.76 5.14 -6.31
C LYS A 411 -5.62 3.90 -6.48
N LEU A 412 -5.12 2.86 -7.15
CA LEU A 412 -5.87 1.63 -7.45
C LEU A 412 -5.48 0.46 -6.54
N PHE A 413 -4.19 0.28 -6.30
CA PHE A 413 -3.66 -0.93 -5.69
C PHE A 413 -3.19 -0.65 -4.26
N GLY A 414 -3.71 -1.45 -3.32
CA GLY A 414 -3.23 -1.43 -1.94
C GLY A 414 -1.80 -1.96 -1.83
N LYS A 415 -1.12 -1.62 -0.74
CA LYS A 415 0.28 -2.01 -0.54
C LYS A 415 0.43 -3.53 -0.51
N PRO A 416 1.25 -4.13 -1.39
CA PRO A 416 1.55 -5.55 -1.33
C PRO A 416 2.28 -5.90 -0.03
N SER A 417 2.02 -7.09 0.51
CA SER A 417 2.64 -7.54 1.77
C SER A 417 4.17 -7.62 1.71
N TRP A 418 4.74 -7.76 0.51
CA TRP A 418 6.18 -7.78 0.29
C TRP A 418 6.82 -6.38 0.23
N GLN A 419 6.04 -5.32 -0.06
CA GLN A 419 6.53 -3.96 -0.22
C GLN A 419 6.67 -3.28 1.14
N PHE A 420 7.80 -3.52 1.81
CA PHE A 420 8.16 -2.85 3.05
C PHE A 420 9.68 -2.87 3.24
N GLY A 421 10.18 -1.96 4.08
CA GLY A 421 11.60 -1.78 4.34
C GLY A 421 11.87 -0.34 4.72
N THR A 422 13.14 -0.02 4.99
CA THR A 422 13.58 1.36 5.21
C THR A 422 13.14 2.25 4.04
N GLY A 423 12.53 3.40 4.33
CA GLY A 423 12.07 4.37 3.33
C GLY A 423 10.67 4.12 2.76
N VAL A 424 10.13 2.88 2.82
CA VAL A 424 8.79 2.57 2.29
C VAL A 424 7.72 3.28 3.11
N PRO A 425 6.88 4.15 2.51
CA PRO A 425 5.80 4.84 3.22
C PRO A 425 4.75 3.88 3.80
N ALA A 426 4.24 4.15 5.01
CA ALA A 426 3.15 3.39 5.61
C ALA A 426 1.76 3.95 5.21
N ASP A 427 1.56 4.19 3.92
CA ASP A 427 0.36 4.84 3.36
C ASP A 427 -0.73 3.85 2.88
N GLY A 428 -0.42 2.56 2.87
CA GLY A 428 -1.35 1.51 2.45
C GLY A 428 -1.54 1.37 0.94
N ALA A 429 -0.73 2.05 0.11
CA ALA A 429 -0.78 1.97 -1.36
C ALA A 429 0.43 1.23 -1.95
N ARG A 430 0.30 0.66 -3.16
CA ARG A 430 1.44 0.20 -3.95
C ARG A 430 2.25 1.42 -4.39
N ASP A 431 3.50 1.50 -3.96
CA ASP A 431 4.40 2.60 -4.32
C ASP A 431 5.21 2.26 -5.58
N VAL A 432 5.37 3.21 -6.50
CA VAL A 432 6.12 3.09 -7.77
C VAL A 432 7.31 4.06 -7.73
N PRO A 433 8.49 3.73 -8.30
CA PRO A 433 8.86 2.45 -8.92
C PRO A 433 9.40 1.42 -7.91
N ASP A 434 9.82 0.24 -8.36
CA ASP A 434 10.50 -0.76 -7.53
C ASP A 434 12.03 -0.61 -7.57
N VAL A 435 12.59 -0.31 -8.75
CA VAL A 435 14.02 -0.10 -9.00
C VAL A 435 14.19 1.01 -10.04
N ALA A 436 15.40 1.53 -10.27
CA ALA A 436 15.61 2.57 -11.28
C ALA A 436 16.97 2.46 -11.99
N PHE A 437 17.07 2.98 -13.21
CA PHE A 437 18.33 3.06 -13.96
C PHE A 437 18.42 4.37 -14.76
N ALA A 438 19.60 4.70 -15.28
CA ALA A 438 19.82 5.91 -16.06
C ALA A 438 18.74 6.10 -17.14
N SER A 439 18.11 7.28 -17.16
CA SER A 439 16.98 7.61 -18.04
C SER A 439 17.01 9.05 -18.55
N SER A 440 17.95 9.86 -18.09
CA SER A 440 18.09 11.25 -18.53
C SER A 440 18.54 11.33 -19.99
N ASN A 441 17.84 12.12 -20.80
CA ASN A 441 18.26 12.47 -22.15
C ASN A 441 18.98 13.82 -22.22
N ALA A 442 18.91 14.63 -21.16
CA ALA A 442 19.63 15.91 -21.05
C ALA A 442 21.06 15.77 -20.51
N HIS A 443 21.38 14.62 -19.92
CA HIS A 443 22.67 14.28 -19.31
C HIS A 443 22.95 12.81 -19.57
N ASP A 444 23.96 12.54 -20.42
CA ASP A 444 24.40 11.21 -20.87
C ASP A 444 23.30 10.37 -21.53
N GLY A 445 22.55 10.99 -22.44
CA GLY A 445 21.51 10.31 -23.20
C GLY A 445 22.02 9.12 -24.00
N TYR A 446 21.10 8.23 -24.32
CA TYR A 446 21.33 7.01 -25.09
C TYR A 446 21.42 7.31 -26.58
N LEU A 447 22.38 6.67 -27.25
CA LEU A 447 22.39 6.60 -28.72
C LEU A 447 21.42 5.53 -29.19
N PHE A 448 20.80 5.72 -30.34
CA PHE A 448 19.78 4.81 -30.85
C PHE A 448 19.72 4.85 -32.38
N CYS A 449 19.11 3.82 -32.98
CA CYS A 449 18.68 3.84 -34.36
C CYS A 449 17.18 3.73 -34.51
N SER A 450 16.60 4.72 -35.18
CA SER A 450 15.19 4.66 -35.53
C SER A 450 14.88 5.21 -36.90
N ALA A 451 13.91 4.57 -37.56
CA ALA A 451 13.32 4.99 -38.81
C ALA A 451 12.35 6.18 -38.62
N GLU A 452 11.93 6.43 -37.39
CA GLU A 452 10.86 7.37 -37.03
C GLU A 452 11.37 8.75 -36.57
N ALA A 453 12.65 8.85 -36.16
CA ALA A 453 13.21 10.11 -35.68
C ALA A 453 13.07 11.23 -36.73
N ALA A 454 12.54 12.38 -36.29
CA ALA A 454 11.90 13.42 -37.11
C ALA A 454 12.73 14.13 -38.21
N ALA A 455 13.97 13.70 -38.52
CA ALA A 455 14.77 14.31 -39.59
C ALA A 455 15.81 13.40 -40.28
N GLU A 456 16.17 12.25 -39.73
CA GLU A 456 17.29 11.43 -40.26
C GLU A 456 17.19 10.00 -39.72
N LYS A 457 17.32 8.99 -40.58
CA LYS A 457 17.45 7.57 -40.19
C LYS A 457 18.90 7.21 -39.93
N CYS A 458 19.18 6.16 -39.17
CA CYS A 458 20.53 5.62 -39.12
C CYS A 458 21.00 5.12 -40.49
N THR A 459 22.31 5.13 -40.65
CA THR A 459 23.03 4.38 -41.69
C THR A 459 23.92 3.34 -41.02
N SER A 460 24.54 2.46 -41.80
CA SER A 460 25.56 1.54 -41.28
C SER A 460 26.79 2.23 -40.68
N THR A 461 26.90 3.56 -40.82
CA THR A 461 28.06 4.35 -40.35
C THR A 461 27.68 5.52 -39.43
N SER A 462 26.39 5.75 -39.16
CA SER A 462 25.95 6.89 -38.34
C SER A 462 24.65 6.59 -37.58
N PHE A 463 24.61 7.02 -36.32
CA PHE A 463 23.38 7.08 -35.51
C PHE A 463 22.46 8.21 -35.98
N ASN A 464 21.24 8.24 -35.47
CA ASN A 464 20.41 9.45 -35.53
C ASN A 464 21.17 10.64 -34.89
N SER A 465 20.88 11.86 -35.37
CA SER A 465 21.43 13.12 -34.83
C SER A 465 20.77 13.56 -33.51
N TYR A 466 20.11 12.64 -32.81
CA TYR A 466 19.34 12.84 -31.57
C TYR A 466 19.85 11.88 -30.49
N VAL A 467 19.53 12.19 -29.24
CA VAL A 467 19.70 11.24 -28.13
C VAL A 467 18.36 10.97 -27.47
N ILE A 468 18.30 9.83 -26.81
CA ILE A 468 17.08 9.33 -26.20
C ILE A 468 17.27 9.05 -24.73
N GLY A 469 16.17 9.06 -24.01
CA GLY A 469 16.06 8.69 -22.61
C GLY A 469 14.61 8.39 -22.32
N GLY A 470 14.24 8.41 -21.05
CA GLY A 470 12.99 7.86 -20.58
C GLY A 470 13.18 6.55 -19.84
N THR A 471 12.22 6.25 -18.99
CA THR A 471 12.15 4.96 -18.29
C THR A 471 11.97 3.79 -19.26
N SER A 472 11.58 4.06 -20.50
CA SER A 472 11.63 3.11 -21.62
C SER A 472 13.02 2.56 -21.93
N LEU A 473 14.11 3.21 -21.53
CA LEU A 473 15.46 2.65 -21.69
C LEU A 473 15.84 1.81 -20.46
N ALA A 474 15.31 2.14 -19.28
CA ALA A 474 15.61 1.43 -18.04
C ALA A 474 15.02 0.01 -18.03
N ALA A 475 13.75 -0.15 -18.44
CA ALA A 475 13.06 -1.45 -18.45
C ALA A 475 13.73 -2.53 -19.33
N PRO A 476 14.00 -2.31 -20.64
CA PRO A 476 14.63 -3.32 -21.50
C PRO A 476 16.08 -3.60 -21.10
N ASN A 477 16.81 -2.61 -20.57
CA ASN A 477 18.14 -2.83 -20.02
C ASN A 477 18.11 -3.72 -18.77
N PHE A 478 17.12 -3.54 -17.89
CA PHE A 478 16.94 -4.45 -16.75
C PHE A 478 16.48 -5.85 -17.18
N ALA A 479 15.65 -5.95 -18.23
CA ALA A 479 15.29 -7.23 -18.85
C ALA A 479 16.53 -7.99 -19.36
N ALA A 480 17.44 -7.28 -20.03
CA ALA A 480 18.72 -7.83 -20.47
C ALA A 480 19.59 -8.29 -19.29
N MET A 481 19.70 -7.48 -18.23
CA MET A 481 20.38 -7.86 -17.00
C MET A 481 19.82 -9.17 -16.44
N LEU A 482 18.49 -9.28 -16.31
CA LEU A 482 17.84 -10.48 -15.81
C LEU A 482 18.03 -11.69 -16.71
N ALA A 483 18.11 -11.53 -18.03
CA ALA A 483 18.43 -12.64 -18.94
C ALA A 483 19.85 -13.18 -18.70
N VAL A 484 20.82 -12.30 -18.46
CA VAL A 484 22.19 -12.69 -18.10
C VAL A 484 22.20 -13.42 -16.74
N ILE A 485 21.49 -12.88 -15.75
CA ILE A 485 21.40 -13.47 -14.41
C ILE A 485 20.68 -14.83 -14.46
N GLN A 486 19.61 -14.96 -15.26
CA GLN A 486 18.86 -16.19 -15.42
C GLN A 486 19.73 -17.30 -16.01
N GLN A 487 20.54 -16.98 -17.03
CA GLN A 487 21.53 -17.91 -17.58
C GLN A 487 22.54 -18.31 -16.50
N LYS A 488 23.10 -17.34 -15.76
CA LYS A 488 24.11 -17.58 -14.73
C LYS A 488 23.60 -18.47 -13.59
N ASN A 489 22.37 -18.25 -13.15
CA ASN A 489 21.77 -18.98 -12.04
C ASN A 489 21.09 -20.29 -12.50
N ALA A 490 21.17 -20.65 -13.79
CA ALA A 490 20.45 -21.78 -14.38
C ALA A 490 18.96 -21.80 -14.01
N SER A 491 18.35 -20.62 -13.94
CA SER A 491 16.95 -20.44 -13.57
C SER A 491 16.06 -20.59 -14.81
N SER A 492 14.85 -21.13 -14.62
CA SER A 492 13.80 -21.20 -15.65
C SER A 492 12.92 -19.95 -15.72
N GLY A 493 13.12 -18.99 -14.81
CA GLY A 493 12.27 -17.81 -14.62
C GLY A 493 12.29 -17.34 -13.17
N PHE A 494 11.91 -16.09 -12.92
CA PHE A 494 11.79 -15.55 -11.55
C PHE A 494 10.34 -15.27 -11.14
N GLY A 495 9.38 -15.36 -12.07
CA GLY A 495 8.00 -14.96 -11.81
C GLY A 495 7.93 -13.50 -11.35
N ASP A 496 7.16 -13.25 -10.29
CA ASP A 496 7.16 -11.97 -9.59
C ASP A 496 8.51 -11.72 -8.91
N LEU A 497 9.31 -10.81 -9.44
CA LEU A 497 10.64 -10.52 -8.91
C LEU A 497 10.59 -9.66 -7.63
N ASN A 498 9.47 -8.98 -7.36
CA ASN A 498 9.39 -7.98 -6.30
C ASN A 498 9.56 -8.57 -4.89
N PRO A 499 8.92 -9.70 -4.50
CA PRO A 499 9.16 -10.34 -3.21
C PRO A 499 10.65 -10.61 -2.94
N ALA A 500 11.37 -11.10 -3.95
CA ALA A 500 12.80 -11.36 -3.86
C ALA A 500 13.61 -10.07 -3.68
N LEU A 501 13.36 -9.03 -4.49
CA LEU A 501 14.08 -7.75 -4.40
C LEU A 501 13.93 -7.11 -3.02
N TYR A 502 12.71 -7.02 -2.49
CA TYR A 502 12.46 -6.43 -1.18
C TYR A 502 12.99 -7.30 -0.03
N SER A 503 13.01 -8.63 -0.19
CA SER A 503 13.67 -9.52 0.76
C SER A 503 15.19 -9.28 0.80
N ILE A 504 15.83 -9.19 -0.37
CA ILE A 504 17.26 -8.91 -0.53
C ILE A 504 17.60 -7.53 0.06
N PHE A 505 16.79 -6.51 -0.23
CA PHE A 505 16.97 -5.14 0.26
C PHE A 505 17.02 -5.08 1.79
N ARG A 506 16.12 -5.81 2.46
CA ARG A 506 16.08 -5.88 3.94
C ARG A 506 17.17 -6.80 4.52
N GLY A 507 17.71 -7.69 3.69
CA GLY A 507 18.75 -8.66 4.04
C GLY A 507 20.14 -8.04 4.15
N THR A 508 21.14 -8.88 4.42
CA THR A 508 22.55 -8.46 4.52
C THR A 508 23.16 -8.08 3.18
N SER A 509 22.56 -8.52 2.07
CA SER A 509 23.04 -8.22 0.72
C SER A 509 22.51 -6.89 0.17
N GLY A 510 21.55 -6.24 0.84
CA GLY A 510 20.88 -5.04 0.35
C GLY A 510 21.85 -3.95 -0.12
N SER A 511 22.81 -3.56 0.73
CA SER A 511 23.79 -2.52 0.42
C SER A 511 24.82 -2.89 -0.66
N SER A 512 24.93 -4.17 -1.02
CA SER A 512 25.78 -4.63 -2.13
C SER A 512 25.04 -4.75 -3.45
N VAL A 513 23.72 -4.95 -3.39
CA VAL A 513 22.86 -5.14 -4.56
C VAL A 513 22.33 -3.80 -5.06
N PHE A 514 21.93 -2.92 -4.14
CA PHE A 514 21.26 -1.68 -4.48
C PHE A 514 22.19 -0.48 -4.28
N HIS A 515 22.28 0.35 -5.31
CA HIS A 515 22.85 1.68 -5.21
C HIS A 515 21.74 2.67 -4.86
N ASP A 516 21.65 2.97 -3.56
CA ASP A 516 20.63 3.85 -2.99
C ASP A 516 20.78 5.30 -3.50
N VAL A 517 19.76 5.78 -4.21
CA VAL A 517 19.71 7.15 -4.74
C VAL A 517 19.07 8.04 -3.70
N THR A 518 19.88 8.78 -2.96
CA THR A 518 19.41 9.53 -1.78
C THR A 518 19.15 11.02 -2.03
N SER A 519 19.25 11.49 -3.27
CA SER A 519 19.10 12.91 -3.60
C SER A 519 18.49 13.16 -4.97
N GLY A 520 17.81 14.31 -5.09
CA GLY A 520 16.95 14.64 -6.24
C GLY A 520 15.47 14.49 -5.90
N ASN A 521 14.60 14.78 -6.87
CA ASN A 521 13.15 14.71 -6.70
C ASN A 521 12.46 14.53 -8.05
N ASN A 522 11.21 14.06 -8.05
CA ASN A 522 10.32 14.10 -9.22
C ASN A 522 9.21 15.16 -9.04
N ILE A 523 9.54 16.31 -8.46
CA ILE A 523 8.60 17.41 -8.24
C ILE A 523 8.38 18.18 -9.53
N VAL A 524 7.13 18.55 -9.79
CA VAL A 524 6.68 19.32 -10.94
C VAL A 524 5.93 20.57 -10.53
N THR A 525 5.94 21.57 -11.41
CA THR A 525 5.02 22.71 -11.34
C THR A 525 3.60 22.24 -11.64
N CYS A 526 2.64 22.75 -10.86
CA CYS A 526 1.24 22.44 -11.04
C CYS A 526 0.38 23.71 -10.93
N GLN A 527 -0.82 23.65 -11.52
CA GLN A 527 -1.77 24.75 -11.46
C GLN A 527 -2.47 24.77 -10.09
N VAL A 528 -2.25 25.82 -9.29
CA VAL A 528 -2.89 25.96 -7.97
C VAL A 528 -4.41 25.83 -8.08
N GLY A 529 -4.99 25.00 -7.21
CA GLY A 529 -6.42 24.70 -7.19
C GLY A 529 -6.83 23.48 -8.00
N THR A 530 -5.90 22.86 -8.73
CA THR A 530 -6.07 21.51 -9.28
C THR A 530 -5.82 20.44 -8.22
N PRO A 531 -6.23 19.17 -8.42
CA PRO A 531 -6.00 18.10 -7.45
C PRO A 531 -4.53 18.06 -6.99
N ASP A 532 -4.31 17.88 -5.68
CA ASP A 532 -2.99 17.82 -5.02
C ASP A 532 -2.10 19.07 -5.14
N CYS A 533 -2.55 20.12 -5.84
CA CYS A 533 -1.76 21.34 -6.09
C CYS A 533 -2.16 22.51 -5.17
N ILE A 534 -1.56 22.58 -3.99
CA ILE A 534 -1.82 23.64 -3.00
C ILE A 534 -0.86 24.82 -3.17
N THR A 535 0.44 24.54 -3.36
CA THR A 535 1.52 25.54 -3.33
C THR A 535 2.14 25.81 -4.70
N GLY A 536 1.53 25.30 -5.78
CA GLY A 536 2.03 25.44 -7.15
C GLY A 536 3.06 24.40 -7.57
N THR A 537 3.37 23.44 -6.69
CA THR A 537 4.21 22.28 -7.00
C THR A 537 3.71 21.04 -6.24
N PHE A 538 3.99 19.85 -6.79
CA PHE A 538 3.84 18.59 -6.07
C PHE A 538 4.84 17.55 -6.58
N GLY A 539 5.12 16.53 -5.77
CA GLY A 539 5.90 15.35 -6.13
C GLY A 539 6.55 14.74 -4.90
N TYR A 540 7.62 13.97 -5.11
CA TYR A 540 8.35 13.24 -4.09
C TYR A 540 9.85 13.54 -4.18
N THR A 541 10.56 13.38 -3.06
CA THR A 541 12.00 13.60 -2.93
C THR A 541 12.66 12.29 -2.54
N ALA A 542 13.84 12.03 -3.10
CA ALA A 542 14.63 10.87 -2.74
C ALA A 542 15.13 10.92 -1.29
N GLY A 543 15.39 9.76 -0.72
CA GLY A 543 15.81 9.61 0.67
C GLY A 543 16.58 8.32 0.89
N VAL A 544 16.94 8.01 2.15
CA VAL A 544 17.63 6.76 2.47
C VAL A 544 16.67 5.57 2.35
N GLY A 545 17.08 4.55 1.60
CA GLY A 545 16.33 3.33 1.38
C GLY A 545 15.37 3.43 0.20
N TYR A 546 14.16 2.90 0.36
CA TYR A 546 13.14 3.04 -0.67
C TYR A 546 12.63 4.48 -0.76
N ASP A 547 12.41 4.99 -1.97
CA ASP A 547 11.62 6.20 -2.19
C ASP A 547 10.71 6.12 -3.42
N GLN A 548 9.68 6.97 -3.44
CA GLN A 548 8.68 7.06 -4.51
C GLN A 548 9.20 7.75 -5.80
N THR A 549 10.53 7.78 -6.00
CA THR A 549 11.16 8.32 -7.20
C THR A 549 12.03 7.29 -7.92
N THR A 550 12.86 6.56 -7.17
CA THR A 550 13.84 5.59 -7.69
C THR A 550 13.68 4.20 -7.08
N GLY A 551 12.68 4.00 -6.22
CA GLY A 551 12.39 2.72 -5.60
C GLY A 551 13.53 2.32 -4.67
N LEU A 552 14.03 1.10 -4.83
CA LEU A 552 15.20 0.58 -4.11
C LEU A 552 16.54 1.14 -4.64
N GLY A 553 16.52 1.98 -5.68
CA GLY A 553 17.72 2.46 -6.38
C GLY A 553 18.07 1.60 -7.60
N SER A 554 19.27 1.82 -8.13
CA SER A 554 19.81 1.00 -9.24
C SER A 554 20.49 -0.26 -8.72
N ILE A 555 20.74 -1.22 -9.60
CA ILE A 555 21.18 -2.58 -9.22
C ILE A 555 22.56 -2.89 -9.76
N ASP A 556 23.42 -3.46 -8.91
CA ASP A 556 24.60 -4.23 -9.35
C ASP A 556 24.15 -5.64 -9.76
N GLY A 557 24.26 -5.96 -11.06
CA GLY A 557 23.80 -7.22 -11.61
C GLY A 557 24.56 -8.45 -11.10
N THR A 558 25.85 -8.31 -10.77
CA THR A 558 26.65 -9.41 -10.22
C THR A 558 26.23 -9.71 -8.78
N ALA A 559 26.05 -8.68 -7.96
CA ALA A 559 25.57 -8.82 -6.60
C ALA A 559 24.14 -9.36 -6.57
N LEU A 560 23.26 -8.89 -7.47
CA LEU A 560 21.90 -9.42 -7.59
C LEU A 560 21.92 -10.91 -7.96
N ALA A 561 22.76 -11.32 -8.91
CA ALA A 561 22.87 -12.73 -9.29
C ALA A 561 23.24 -13.62 -8.09
N ALA A 562 24.23 -13.18 -7.30
CA ALA A 562 24.65 -13.89 -6.09
C ALA A 562 23.55 -13.93 -5.03
N ALA A 563 22.87 -12.80 -4.81
CA ALA A 563 21.78 -12.70 -3.84
C ALA A 563 20.60 -13.61 -4.22
N LEU A 564 20.15 -13.57 -5.48
CA LEU A 564 19.09 -14.45 -5.99
C LEU A 564 19.45 -15.94 -5.91
N ALA A 565 20.71 -16.30 -6.19
CA ALA A 565 21.17 -17.69 -6.06
C ALA A 565 21.20 -18.18 -4.60
N SER A 566 21.29 -17.25 -3.63
CA SER A 566 21.25 -17.56 -2.20
C SER A 566 19.84 -17.59 -1.58
N LEU A 567 18.81 -17.20 -2.34
CA LEU A 567 17.42 -17.32 -1.89
C LEU A 567 17.08 -18.82 -1.75
N GLY A 568 17.08 -19.32 -0.51
CA GLY A 568 16.89 -20.73 -0.20
C GLY A 568 18.00 -21.36 0.65
N THR A 569 19.14 -20.68 0.84
CA THR A 569 20.08 -21.08 1.90
C THR A 569 19.56 -20.56 3.23
N THR A 570 18.98 -21.45 4.04
CA THR A 570 18.40 -21.16 5.35
C THR A 570 19.47 -20.65 6.31
N ILE A 571 19.55 -19.33 6.45
CA ILE A 571 20.06 -18.70 7.66
C ILE A 571 18.85 -18.13 8.37
N SER A 572 18.37 -18.84 9.39
CA SER A 572 17.26 -18.35 10.22
C SER A 572 17.68 -17.06 10.91
N LEU A 573 17.00 -15.95 10.61
CA LEU A 573 17.27 -14.64 11.17
C LEU A 573 16.82 -14.56 12.63
N THR A 574 17.44 -13.72 13.45
CA THR A 574 17.00 -13.52 14.83
C THR A 574 15.91 -12.44 14.89
N PRO A 575 14.67 -12.76 15.33
CA PRO A 575 13.63 -11.76 15.52
C PRO A 575 13.84 -10.97 16.82
N THR A 576 13.17 -9.82 16.96
CA THR A 576 13.10 -9.08 18.23
C THR A 576 11.79 -9.40 18.95
N ILE A 577 11.81 -9.53 20.28
CA ILE A 577 10.60 -9.82 21.07
C ILE A 577 10.44 -8.74 22.14
N GLU A 578 9.36 -7.96 22.03
CA GLU A 578 8.96 -6.98 23.04
C GLU A 578 7.80 -7.52 23.88
N LEU A 579 7.95 -7.47 25.21
CA LEU A 579 6.95 -7.95 26.16
C LEU A 579 6.24 -6.78 26.85
N THR A 580 4.90 -6.79 26.82
CA THR A 580 4.06 -5.80 27.50
C THR A 580 2.96 -6.48 28.33
N THR A 581 2.33 -5.71 29.24
CA THR A 581 1.27 -6.20 30.14
C THR A 581 0.07 -5.27 30.17
N LEU A 582 -1.12 -5.85 30.38
CA LEU A 582 -2.35 -5.13 30.61
C LEU A 582 -3.07 -5.69 31.85
N PRO A 583 -3.23 -4.90 32.93
CA PRO A 583 -2.65 -3.57 33.16
C PRO A 583 -1.13 -3.60 33.38
N VAL A 584 -0.47 -2.45 33.19
CA VAL A 584 0.99 -2.27 33.40
C VAL A 584 1.41 -2.54 34.85
N GLN A 585 0.49 -2.43 35.81
CA GLN A 585 0.65 -2.88 37.19
C GLN A 585 -0.64 -3.53 37.69
N ALA A 586 -0.53 -4.59 38.50
CA ALA A 586 -1.68 -5.27 39.09
C ALA A 586 -1.63 -5.24 40.63
N VAL A 587 -2.82 -5.34 41.24
CA VAL A 587 -2.96 -5.69 42.65
C VAL A 587 -3.42 -7.14 42.76
N THR A 588 -3.18 -7.77 43.91
CA THR A 588 -3.64 -9.15 44.19
C THR A 588 -5.11 -9.32 43.81
N ASN A 589 -5.44 -10.48 43.21
CA ASN A 589 -6.79 -10.83 42.72
C ASN A 589 -7.28 -10.03 41.50
N SER A 590 -6.37 -9.47 40.70
CA SER A 590 -6.70 -8.83 39.40
C SER A 590 -6.19 -9.67 38.23
N PRO A 591 -6.96 -9.81 37.13
CA PRO A 591 -6.48 -10.49 35.92
C PRO A 591 -5.34 -9.69 35.27
N VAL A 592 -4.40 -10.39 34.65
CA VAL A 592 -3.26 -9.82 33.92
C VAL A 592 -3.16 -10.49 32.55
N GLU A 593 -3.10 -9.70 31.50
CA GLU A 593 -2.80 -10.15 30.14
C GLU A 593 -1.32 -9.84 29.82
N PHE A 594 -0.57 -10.84 29.38
CA PHE A 594 0.78 -10.71 28.84
C PHE A 594 0.73 -10.69 27.31
N ARG A 595 1.49 -9.79 26.69
CA ARG A 595 1.56 -9.65 25.24
C ARG A 595 3.00 -9.72 24.76
N ALA A 596 3.26 -10.56 23.78
CA ALA A 596 4.55 -10.66 23.10
C ALA A 596 4.39 -10.15 21.66
N GLN A 597 5.07 -9.06 21.34
CA GLN A 597 5.20 -8.56 19.98
C GLN A 597 6.51 -9.07 19.39
N ILE A 598 6.41 -9.84 18.30
CA ILE A 598 7.55 -10.41 17.59
C ILE A 598 7.78 -9.56 16.35
N SER A 599 8.94 -8.94 16.24
CA SER A 599 9.30 -8.06 15.13
C SER A 599 10.38 -8.71 14.28
N GLY A 600 10.07 -8.89 13.01
CA GLY A 600 10.95 -9.47 12.01
C GLY A 600 11.68 -8.40 11.20
N LYS A 601 12.94 -8.68 10.83
CA LYS A 601 13.75 -7.76 10.01
C LYS A 601 13.34 -7.79 8.54
N THR A 602 12.93 -8.95 8.02
CA THR A 602 12.74 -9.20 6.58
C THR A 602 11.36 -9.71 6.19
N SER A 603 10.47 -10.01 7.15
CA SER A 603 9.10 -10.55 6.97
C SER A 603 8.36 -10.49 8.31
N VAL A 604 7.02 -10.55 8.29
CA VAL A 604 6.22 -10.71 9.53
C VAL A 604 6.49 -12.10 10.10
N PRO A 605 6.97 -12.22 11.36
CA PRO A 605 7.17 -13.53 11.99
C PRO A 605 5.85 -14.29 12.13
N THR A 606 5.88 -15.58 11.82
CA THR A 606 4.75 -16.53 11.88
C THR A 606 5.01 -17.62 12.92
N GLY A 607 4.03 -18.46 13.22
CA GLY A 607 4.18 -19.54 14.20
C GLY A 607 3.60 -19.17 15.57
N ASN A 608 4.19 -19.70 16.64
CA ASN A 608 3.58 -19.67 17.97
C ASN A 608 4.51 -19.06 19.03
N VAL A 609 3.90 -18.49 20.06
CA VAL A 609 4.57 -18.06 21.28
C VAL A 609 4.04 -18.88 22.46
N THR A 610 4.93 -19.28 23.36
CA THR A 610 4.56 -19.85 24.67
C THR A 610 5.03 -18.92 25.77
N PHE A 611 4.27 -18.86 26.86
CA PHE A 611 4.60 -18.05 28.03
C PHE A 611 4.88 -18.96 29.24
N THR A 612 5.91 -18.64 30.01
CA THR A 612 6.17 -19.24 31.32
C THR A 612 6.24 -18.14 32.37
N ILE A 613 5.73 -18.43 33.57
CA ILE A 613 5.75 -17.51 34.72
C ILE A 613 6.48 -18.21 35.85
N ASP A 614 7.49 -17.55 36.41
CA ASP A 614 8.34 -18.02 37.52
C ASP A 614 8.96 -19.41 37.28
N GLY A 615 9.29 -19.73 36.02
CA GLY A 615 9.84 -21.03 35.65
C GLY A 615 8.84 -22.20 35.75
N GLY A 616 7.54 -21.91 35.88
CA GLY A 616 6.47 -22.90 35.86
C GLY A 616 6.22 -23.51 34.47
N ALA A 617 5.17 -24.32 34.36
CA ALA A 617 4.78 -24.97 33.11
C ALA A 617 4.45 -23.95 32.01
N SER A 618 4.89 -24.23 30.78
CA SER A 618 4.56 -23.41 29.62
C SER A 618 3.06 -23.39 29.35
N SER A 619 2.55 -22.24 28.91
CA SER A 619 1.22 -22.12 28.34
C SER A 619 1.04 -23.04 27.14
N ALA A 620 -0.22 -23.33 26.78
CA ALA A 620 -0.51 -23.81 25.44
C ALA A 620 0.06 -22.83 24.39
N PRO A 621 0.49 -23.31 23.20
CA PRO A 621 0.96 -22.44 22.14
C PRO A 621 -0.10 -21.41 21.75
N VAL A 622 0.27 -20.13 21.78
CA VAL A 622 -0.56 -19.03 21.30
C VAL A 622 -0.08 -18.67 19.91
N SER A 623 -0.95 -18.84 18.91
CA SER A 623 -0.62 -18.45 17.55
C SER A 623 -0.49 -16.94 17.44
N LEU A 624 0.51 -16.50 16.66
CA LEU A 624 0.69 -15.10 16.36
C LEU A 624 -0.50 -14.58 15.53
N GLY A 625 -1.20 -13.58 16.06
CA GLY A 625 -2.20 -12.81 15.31
C GLY A 625 -1.54 -11.66 14.54
N SER A 626 -2.20 -11.17 13.49
CA SER A 626 -1.65 -10.09 12.66
C SER A 626 -2.09 -8.69 13.11
N PRO A 627 -1.20 -7.90 13.74
CA PRO A 627 -1.26 -6.46 13.62
C PRO A 627 0.02 -5.89 13.00
N SER A 628 -0.14 -5.14 11.91
CA SER A 628 0.76 -4.16 11.28
C SER A 628 2.24 -4.52 11.01
N TYR A 629 2.66 -4.21 9.77
CA TYR A 629 4.04 -4.17 9.20
C TYR A 629 5.14 -4.83 10.04
N ASN A 630 5.68 -5.95 9.54
CA ASN A 630 6.78 -6.77 10.09
C ASN A 630 6.66 -7.25 11.55
N THR A 631 5.53 -6.99 12.22
CA THR A 631 5.30 -7.46 13.59
C THR A 631 4.09 -8.38 13.68
N ALA A 632 4.13 -9.29 14.66
CA ALA A 632 3.02 -10.17 14.99
C ALA A 632 2.84 -10.24 16.50
N LEU A 633 1.59 -10.39 16.96
CA LEU A 633 1.25 -10.27 18.38
C LEU A 633 0.64 -11.57 18.91
N ALA A 634 1.16 -12.05 20.04
CA ALA A 634 0.55 -13.11 20.83
C ALA A 634 0.11 -12.58 22.20
N SER A 635 -1.13 -12.87 22.60
CA SER A 635 -1.71 -12.48 23.88
C SER A 635 -2.00 -13.71 24.74
N TYR A 636 -1.60 -13.68 26.01
CA TYR A 636 -1.82 -14.76 26.98
C TYR A 636 -2.35 -14.23 28.31
N THR A 637 -3.42 -14.83 28.84
CA THR A 637 -3.94 -14.55 30.18
C THR A 637 -3.83 -15.82 31.03
N PRO A 638 -3.10 -15.82 32.16
CA PRO A 638 -2.96 -16.99 33.02
C PRO A 638 -4.29 -17.45 33.62
N ALA A 639 -4.41 -18.75 33.86
CA ALA A 639 -5.54 -19.32 34.60
C ALA A 639 -5.37 -19.04 36.09
N GLY A 640 -5.95 -17.93 36.57
CA GLY A 640 -5.90 -17.50 37.97
C GLY A 640 -5.20 -16.15 38.17
N PHE A 641 -5.06 -15.75 39.42
CA PHE A 641 -4.42 -14.49 39.80
C PHE A 641 -3.01 -14.73 40.32
N LEU A 642 -2.11 -13.81 39.96
CA LEU A 642 -0.75 -13.80 40.49
C LEU A 642 -0.77 -13.33 41.96
N SER A 643 0.09 -13.94 42.79
CA SER A 643 0.28 -13.53 44.19
C SER A 643 0.97 -12.18 44.29
N ALA A 644 0.96 -11.54 45.46
CA ALA A 644 1.78 -10.34 45.66
C ALA A 644 3.26 -10.69 45.53
N GLY A 645 4.03 -9.90 44.80
CA GLY A 645 5.45 -10.15 44.56
C GLY A 645 5.89 -9.77 43.16
N SER A 646 7.16 -10.10 42.88
CA SER A 646 7.77 -9.95 41.57
C SER A 646 7.70 -11.30 40.86
N HIS A 647 7.23 -11.29 39.61
CA HIS A 647 7.06 -12.46 38.76
C HIS A 647 7.93 -12.33 37.51
N THR A 648 8.68 -13.37 37.18
CA THR A 648 9.48 -13.44 35.96
C THR A 648 8.67 -14.11 34.87
N VAL A 649 8.44 -13.39 33.77
CA VAL A 649 7.65 -13.83 32.62
C VAL A 649 8.57 -14.02 31.44
N VAL A 650 8.59 -15.22 30.86
CA VAL A 650 9.38 -15.51 29.66
C VAL A 650 8.43 -15.83 28.52
N ALA A 651 8.58 -15.12 27.41
CA ALA A 651 7.95 -15.47 26.14
C ALA A 651 8.95 -16.17 25.23
N THR A 652 8.57 -17.32 24.72
CA THR A 652 9.37 -18.15 23.81
C THR A 652 8.67 -18.26 22.48
N TYR A 653 9.26 -17.66 21.46
CA TYR A 653 8.85 -17.76 20.07
C TYR A 653 9.44 -19.03 19.45
N SER A 654 8.60 -19.82 18.77
CA SER A 654 8.99 -21.11 18.20
C SER A 654 9.94 -21.03 17.01
N GLY A 655 10.12 -19.85 16.43
CA GLY A 655 10.71 -19.71 15.11
C GLY A 655 9.71 -20.06 14.01
N ASP A 656 10.13 -19.79 12.77
CA ASP A 656 9.48 -20.19 11.53
C ASP A 656 10.53 -20.44 10.45
N ALA A 657 10.10 -20.54 9.19
CA ALA A 657 11.00 -20.76 8.06
C ALA A 657 12.02 -19.63 7.85
N THR A 658 11.71 -18.40 8.29
CA THR A 658 12.55 -17.21 8.15
C THR A 658 13.34 -16.91 9.43
N TYR A 659 12.75 -17.12 10.60
CA TYR A 659 13.27 -16.69 11.90
C TYR A 659 13.61 -17.87 12.81
N ALA A 660 14.77 -17.76 13.46
CA ALA A 660 15.18 -18.69 14.49
C ALA A 660 14.25 -18.55 15.71
N PRO A 661 14.09 -19.62 16.51
CA PRO A 661 13.47 -19.53 17.82
C PRO A 661 14.16 -18.45 18.66
N ALA A 662 13.38 -17.66 19.40
CA ALA A 662 13.89 -16.58 20.22
C ALA A 662 13.11 -16.47 21.54
N THR A 663 13.75 -15.90 22.56
CA THR A 663 13.15 -15.72 23.89
C THR A 663 13.34 -14.29 24.38
N SER A 664 12.38 -13.80 25.16
CA SER A 664 12.50 -12.54 25.89
C SER A 664 11.94 -12.71 27.30
N THR A 665 12.53 -12.00 28.24
CA THR A 665 12.21 -12.08 29.67
C THR A 665 11.80 -10.70 30.18
N PHE A 666 10.71 -10.66 30.95
CA PHE A 666 10.13 -9.48 31.54
C PHE A 666 9.84 -9.71 33.03
N THR A 667 9.97 -8.69 33.87
CA THR A 667 9.63 -8.77 35.30
C THR A 667 8.37 -7.96 35.59
N PHE A 668 7.34 -8.61 36.11
CA PHE A 668 6.05 -8.01 36.46
C PHE A 668 5.84 -7.97 37.98
N VAL A 669 5.27 -6.87 38.51
CA VAL A 669 5.07 -6.71 39.96
C VAL A 669 3.58 -6.61 40.31
N VAL A 670 3.17 -7.41 41.31
CA VAL A 670 1.82 -7.43 41.87
C VAL A 670 1.86 -6.91 43.32
N THR A 671 0.97 -5.97 43.66
CA THR A 671 0.96 -5.30 44.97
C THR A 671 -0.28 -5.61 45.82
N ASN A 672 -0.19 -5.46 47.14
CA ASN A 672 -1.33 -5.65 48.06
C ASN A 672 -2.21 -4.38 48.17
N PRO A 673 -3.55 -4.49 48.35
CA PRO A 673 -4.42 -3.34 48.59
C PRO A 673 -4.20 -2.72 49.99
N LEU A 674 -4.14 -1.39 50.08
CA LEU A 674 -3.93 -0.63 51.33
C LEU A 674 -5.28 -0.27 52.00
N THR A 675 -5.58 -0.80 53.19
CA THR A 675 -6.74 -0.40 54.01
C THR A 675 -6.33 0.61 55.10
N GLY A 676 -7.17 1.63 55.38
CA GLY A 676 -6.94 2.62 56.46
C GLY A 676 -6.08 3.85 56.10
N ALA A 677 -5.92 4.17 54.82
CA ALA A 677 -4.95 5.14 54.33
C ALA A 677 -5.27 6.63 54.63
N PHE A 678 -6.51 6.98 54.98
CA PHE A 678 -6.91 8.34 55.40
C PHE A 678 -8.20 8.31 56.22
N SER A 679 -8.50 9.40 56.95
CA SER A 679 -9.75 9.60 57.69
C SER A 679 -10.42 10.92 57.29
N ILE A 680 -11.74 11.06 57.47
CA ILE A 680 -12.48 12.29 57.18
C ILE A 680 -13.41 12.71 58.32
N SER A 681 -13.64 14.02 58.45
CA SER A 681 -14.59 14.62 59.40
C SER A 681 -15.36 15.76 58.75
N ALA A 682 -16.69 15.75 58.87
CA ALA A 682 -17.58 16.81 58.39
C ALA A 682 -17.91 17.80 59.52
N SER A 683 -17.95 19.10 59.21
CA SER A 683 -18.32 20.19 60.11
C SER A 683 -19.01 21.33 59.35
N PRO A 684 -20.15 21.85 59.85
CA PRO A 684 -20.79 21.53 61.12
C PRO A 684 -21.58 20.20 61.10
N SER A 685 -21.75 19.56 62.26
CA SER A 685 -22.59 18.34 62.37
C SER A 685 -24.06 18.56 61.99
N THR A 686 -24.50 19.82 61.92
CA THR A 686 -25.81 20.22 61.40
C THR A 686 -25.68 21.48 60.55
N LEU A 687 -26.02 21.36 59.27
CA LEU A 687 -26.10 22.47 58.32
C LEU A 687 -27.57 22.88 58.17
N THR A 688 -27.89 24.16 58.41
CA THR A 688 -29.26 24.67 58.25
C THR A 688 -29.34 25.61 57.06
N LEU A 689 -30.24 25.35 56.11
CA LEU A 689 -30.48 26.15 54.91
C LEU A 689 -31.95 26.57 54.85
N THR A 690 -32.24 27.74 54.27
CA THR A 690 -33.62 28.12 53.91
C THR A 690 -33.98 27.51 52.57
N ASN A 691 -35.20 27.03 52.38
CA ASN A 691 -35.62 26.45 51.10
C ASN A 691 -35.39 27.42 49.92
N GLY A 692 -34.78 26.93 48.85
CA GLY A 692 -34.40 27.74 47.69
C GLY A 692 -33.04 28.44 47.79
N THR A 693 -32.27 28.21 48.86
CA THR A 693 -30.91 28.75 49.03
C THR A 693 -29.83 27.66 48.87
N SER A 694 -28.57 28.09 48.90
CA SER A 694 -27.40 27.21 48.93
C SER A 694 -26.54 27.46 50.16
N GLY A 695 -25.78 26.43 50.55
CA GLY A 695 -24.73 26.52 51.55
C GLY A 695 -23.66 25.49 51.26
N SER A 696 -22.77 25.24 52.22
CA SER A 696 -21.70 24.27 52.01
C SER A 696 -21.33 23.52 53.28
N GLU A 697 -21.08 22.22 53.13
CA GLU A 697 -20.52 21.38 54.20
C GLU A 697 -19.00 21.36 54.10
N THR A 698 -18.30 21.61 55.21
CA THR A 698 -16.83 21.59 55.21
C THR A 698 -16.34 20.21 55.68
N VAL A 699 -15.45 19.60 54.92
CA VAL A 699 -14.92 18.25 55.20
C VAL A 699 -13.41 18.30 55.26
N THR A 700 -12.86 17.91 56.42
CA THR A 700 -11.42 17.77 56.63
C THR A 700 -11.02 16.32 56.46
N ALA A 701 -10.06 16.05 55.57
CA ALA A 701 -9.45 14.75 55.36
C ALA A 701 -8.01 14.75 55.87
N ILE A 702 -7.60 13.72 56.60
CA ILE A 702 -6.25 13.56 57.17
C ILE A 702 -5.63 12.28 56.61
N ALA A 703 -4.46 12.41 55.97
CA ALA A 703 -3.71 11.28 55.45
C ALA A 703 -3.04 10.50 56.59
N ASN A 704 -3.16 9.18 56.54
CA ASN A 704 -2.47 8.26 57.44
C ASN A 704 -1.34 7.56 56.68
N ASN A 705 -0.28 7.16 57.38
CA ASN A 705 0.77 6.28 56.82
C ASN A 705 1.38 6.76 55.49
N GLY A 706 1.58 8.08 55.31
CA GLY A 706 2.18 8.64 54.10
C GLY A 706 1.30 8.63 52.85
N PHE A 707 0.00 8.34 52.97
CA PHE A 707 -0.91 8.31 51.82
C PHE A 707 -0.99 9.65 51.08
N THR A 708 -0.88 9.64 49.75
CA THR A 708 -1.04 10.81 48.88
C THR A 708 -1.80 10.43 47.62
N ASP A 709 -2.95 11.05 47.35
CA ASP A 709 -3.79 10.79 46.17
C ASP A 709 -4.86 11.88 45.99
N TYR A 710 -5.52 11.92 44.84
CA TYR A 710 -6.77 12.65 44.70
C TYR A 710 -7.91 11.88 45.37
N LEU A 711 -8.60 12.55 46.28
CA LEU A 711 -9.81 12.06 46.93
C LEU A 711 -11.04 12.69 46.26
N ASN A 712 -12.02 11.86 45.92
CA ASN A 712 -13.34 12.30 45.49
C ASN A 712 -14.31 12.26 46.67
N PHE A 713 -15.06 13.35 46.88
CA PHE A 713 -16.01 13.51 47.98
C PHE A 713 -17.45 13.50 47.46
N GLU A 714 -18.26 12.59 47.98
CA GLU A 714 -19.66 12.37 47.57
C GLU A 714 -20.60 12.29 48.78
N LEU A 715 -21.84 12.76 48.61
CA LEU A 715 -22.89 12.77 49.65
C LEU A 715 -23.94 11.69 49.39
N TYR A 716 -24.32 10.99 50.46
CA TYR A 716 -25.33 9.93 50.44
C TYR A 716 -26.33 10.08 51.58
N LEU A 717 -27.58 9.68 51.32
CA LEU A 717 -28.63 9.60 52.33
C LEU A 717 -28.35 8.43 53.28
N ARG A 718 -28.53 8.67 54.58
CA ARG A 718 -28.37 7.63 55.60
C ARG A 718 -29.70 7.02 55.99
N ASN A 719 -29.64 5.85 56.63
CA ASN A 719 -30.79 5.18 57.26
C ASN A 719 -31.95 4.92 56.30
N ASN A 720 -31.67 4.69 55.01
CA ASN A 720 -32.66 4.56 53.94
C ASN A 720 -33.67 5.73 53.89
N TYR A 721 -33.22 6.92 54.31
CA TYR A 721 -34.05 8.12 54.31
C TYR A 721 -34.54 8.43 52.89
N THR A 722 -35.82 8.73 52.76
CA THR A 722 -36.44 9.16 51.51
C THR A 722 -36.77 10.64 51.62
N ILE A 723 -36.29 11.45 50.68
CA ILE A 723 -36.53 12.89 50.68
C ILE A 723 -38.04 13.15 50.45
N PRO A 724 -38.71 13.95 51.29
CA PRO A 724 -40.13 14.27 51.11
C PRO A 724 -40.44 14.87 49.73
N ALA A 725 -41.62 14.55 49.19
CA ALA A 725 -42.08 15.12 47.93
C ALA A 725 -42.12 16.66 48.00
N GLY A 726 -41.54 17.33 47.02
CA GLY A 726 -41.44 18.80 46.95
C GLY A 726 -40.17 19.41 47.53
N VAL A 727 -39.25 18.60 48.09
CA VAL A 727 -37.92 19.05 48.54
C VAL A 727 -36.86 18.60 47.52
N THR A 728 -36.11 19.54 46.97
CA THR A 728 -35.00 19.25 46.05
C THR A 728 -33.68 19.49 46.78
N VAL A 729 -32.77 18.52 46.75
CA VAL A 729 -31.40 18.69 47.25
C VAL A 729 -30.40 18.08 46.28
N CYS A 730 -29.45 18.89 45.86
CA CYS A 730 -28.31 18.47 45.06
C CYS A 730 -27.01 19.08 45.61
N TYR A 731 -25.87 18.53 45.21
CA TYR A 731 -24.56 19.00 45.68
C TYR A 731 -23.53 18.91 44.56
N ASN A 732 -22.41 19.62 44.70
CA ASN A 732 -21.28 19.46 43.79
C ASN A 732 -20.28 18.43 44.33
N SER A 733 -19.96 17.42 43.53
CA SER A 733 -18.85 16.51 43.86
C SER A 733 -17.52 17.28 43.81
N VAL A 734 -16.66 17.05 44.79
CA VAL A 734 -15.35 17.73 44.89
C VAL A 734 -14.23 16.70 44.80
N THR A 735 -13.19 17.01 44.03
CA THR A 735 -11.97 16.19 43.95
C THR A 735 -10.78 17.02 44.41
N LYS A 736 -9.97 16.50 45.33
CA LYS A 736 -8.80 17.23 45.87
C LYS A 736 -7.65 16.29 46.20
N LEU A 737 -6.43 16.70 45.82
CA LEU A 737 -5.19 16.01 46.20
C LEU A 737 -4.91 16.19 47.69
N ILE A 738 -4.80 15.09 48.44
CA ILE A 738 -4.29 15.09 49.81
C ILE A 738 -2.77 14.83 49.79
N PRO A 739 -1.93 15.69 50.39
CA PRO A 739 -0.49 15.46 50.45
C PRO A 739 -0.14 14.42 51.53
N ALA A 740 0.99 13.74 51.35
CA ALA A 740 1.50 12.74 52.30
C ALA A 740 1.64 13.33 53.71
N ASN A 741 1.05 12.68 54.71
CA ASN A 741 1.02 13.11 56.12
C ASN A 741 0.41 14.50 56.37
N GLY A 742 -0.38 15.03 55.43
CA GLY A 742 -1.06 16.31 55.58
C GLY A 742 -2.57 16.18 55.78
N SER A 743 -3.22 17.31 56.03
CA SER A 743 -4.67 17.44 56.04
C SER A 743 -5.12 18.38 54.93
N ILE A 744 -6.24 18.05 54.28
CA ILE A 744 -6.94 18.96 53.37
C ILE A 744 -8.32 19.28 53.92
N THR A 745 -8.80 20.48 53.63
CA THR A 745 -10.18 20.88 53.89
C THR A 745 -10.85 21.18 52.56
N VAL A 746 -12.00 20.57 52.31
CA VAL A 746 -12.84 20.80 51.13
C VAL A 746 -14.20 21.35 51.56
N SER A 747 -14.75 22.26 50.78
CA SER A 747 -16.11 22.77 50.97
C SER A 747 -16.98 22.16 49.88
N ILE A 748 -18.03 21.43 50.28
CA ILE A 748 -18.99 20.75 49.39
C ILE A 748 -20.23 21.64 49.28
N PRO A 749 -20.46 22.32 48.14
CA PRO A 749 -21.67 23.12 47.92
C PRO A 749 -22.92 22.23 47.89
N ILE A 750 -23.96 22.63 48.61
CA ILE A 750 -25.26 21.98 48.70
C ILE A 750 -26.34 23.01 48.34
N PHE A 751 -27.26 22.63 47.45
CA PHE A 751 -28.30 23.49 46.90
C PHE A 751 -29.67 22.91 47.19
N THR A 752 -30.61 23.78 47.58
CA THR A 752 -32.02 23.40 47.80
C THR A 752 -32.97 23.92 46.72
N GLN A 753 -32.44 24.63 45.71
CA GLN A 753 -33.20 25.16 44.57
C GLN A 753 -33.01 24.27 43.33
N ALA A 754 -34.11 23.82 42.72
CA ALA A 754 -34.05 22.93 41.57
C ALA A 754 -33.31 23.50 40.35
N SER A 755 -33.40 24.82 40.12
CA SER A 755 -32.67 25.49 39.03
C SER A 755 -31.15 25.46 39.21
N SER A 756 -30.66 25.26 40.43
CA SER A 756 -29.22 25.12 40.72
C SER A 756 -28.71 23.70 40.54
N CYS A 757 -29.59 22.74 40.23
CA CYS A 757 -29.21 21.33 40.06
C CYS A 757 -28.79 20.97 38.63
N THR A 758 -28.26 21.92 37.87
CA THR A 758 -27.86 21.76 36.47
C THR A 758 -26.35 22.03 36.34
N GLY A 759 -25.57 20.98 36.08
CA GLY A 759 -24.12 21.09 35.90
C GLY A 759 -23.41 19.74 35.87
N THR A 760 -22.24 19.67 35.24
CA THR A 760 -21.48 18.42 35.05
C THR A 760 -20.96 17.80 36.35
N ASN A 761 -20.70 18.62 37.36
CA ASN A 761 -20.25 18.19 38.70
C ASN A 761 -21.37 18.16 39.74
N VAL A 762 -22.60 18.48 39.35
CA VAL A 762 -23.77 18.42 40.22
C VAL A 762 -24.24 16.96 40.33
N ARG A 763 -24.65 16.55 41.53
CA ARG A 763 -25.22 15.23 41.82
C ARG A 763 -26.50 15.40 42.63
N MET A 764 -27.50 14.57 42.31
CA MET A 764 -28.67 14.39 43.17
C MET A 764 -28.31 13.42 44.30
N LEU A 765 -28.90 13.60 45.48
CA LEU A 765 -28.68 12.69 46.60
C LEU A 765 -29.24 11.28 46.29
N SER A 766 -28.48 10.26 46.68
CA SER A 766 -28.85 8.85 46.52
C SER A 766 -28.87 8.14 47.89
N SER A 767 -29.81 7.20 48.07
CA SER A 767 -29.83 6.26 49.21
C SER A 767 -29.01 5.00 48.97
N ALA A 768 -28.63 4.73 47.72
CA ALA A 768 -27.74 3.63 47.37
C ALA A 768 -26.28 4.07 47.55
N VAL A 769 -25.67 3.67 48.66
CA VAL A 769 -24.20 3.69 48.79
C VAL A 769 -23.65 2.66 47.81
N PRO A 770 -22.70 2.99 46.92
CA PRO A 770 -22.26 2.06 45.90
C PRO A 770 -21.62 0.82 46.54
N SER A 771 -22.03 -0.37 46.11
CA SER A 771 -21.33 -1.61 46.46
C SER A 771 -19.96 -1.65 45.77
N LYS A 772 -19.04 -2.46 46.31
CA LYS A 772 -17.63 -2.60 45.88
C LYS A 772 -17.42 -2.78 44.36
N ASP A 773 -18.45 -3.21 43.63
CA ASP A 773 -18.38 -3.53 42.20
C ASP A 773 -18.85 -2.40 41.26
N MET A 774 -19.50 -1.34 41.76
CA MET A 774 -20.12 -0.31 40.91
C MET A 774 -19.15 0.80 40.45
N PHE A 775 -17.95 0.88 41.02
CA PHE A 775 -16.97 1.95 40.74
C PHE A 775 -16.15 1.75 39.46
N LEU A 776 -16.19 0.56 38.84
CA LEU A 776 -15.52 0.27 37.56
C LEU A 776 -16.32 0.75 36.33
N PHE A 777 -17.62 1.04 36.47
CA PHE A 777 -18.47 1.41 35.33
C PHE A 777 -18.40 2.88 34.93
N HIS A 778 -18.03 3.80 35.85
CA HIS A 778 -18.03 5.24 35.58
C HIS A 778 -16.82 5.77 34.80
N ARG A 779 -15.82 4.93 34.48
CA ARG A 779 -14.70 5.30 33.58
C ARG A 779 -14.87 4.81 32.13
N LYS A 780 -15.83 3.93 31.84
CA LYS A 780 -16.05 3.44 30.47
C LYS A 780 -16.73 4.46 29.55
N SER A 781 -17.21 5.59 30.05
CA SER A 781 -17.75 6.69 29.24
C SER A 781 -16.74 7.78 28.87
N ALA A 782 -15.50 7.73 29.38
CA ALA A 782 -14.43 8.65 28.96
C ALA A 782 -13.50 8.07 27.86
N GLY A 783 -13.59 6.76 27.60
CA GLY A 783 -12.82 6.06 26.56
C GLY A 783 -13.48 6.06 25.16
N PHE A 784 -14.68 6.63 25.01
CA PHE A 784 -15.36 6.77 23.72
C PHE A 784 -15.18 8.16 23.08
N ALA A 785 -14.40 9.05 23.68
CA ALA A 785 -14.14 10.39 23.17
C ALA A 785 -12.99 10.48 22.13
N VAL A 786 -12.36 9.36 21.75
CA VAL A 786 -11.34 9.32 20.68
C VAL A 786 -11.91 8.78 19.35
N LEU A 787 -13.18 8.36 19.31
CA LEU A 787 -13.89 8.02 18.06
C LEU A 787 -14.85 9.13 17.58
N ALA A 788 -14.69 10.36 18.08
CA ALA A 788 -15.49 11.53 17.68
C ALA A 788 -14.66 12.66 17.04
N LEU A 789 -13.35 12.47 16.85
CA LEU A 789 -12.47 13.43 16.17
C LEU A 789 -12.17 13.07 14.69
N VAL A 790 -12.86 12.07 14.14
CA VAL A 790 -12.82 11.72 12.70
C VAL A 790 -14.12 12.11 11.97
N LEU A 791 -15.12 12.65 12.66
CA LEU A 791 -16.43 13.02 12.08
C LEU A 791 -16.72 14.52 11.98
N VAL A 792 -15.67 15.36 11.92
CA VAL A 792 -15.81 16.80 11.59
C VAL A 792 -15.13 17.17 10.25
N GLY A 793 -14.48 16.23 9.55
CA GLY A 793 -13.85 16.48 8.24
C GLY A 793 -14.71 16.14 7.01
N GLY A 794 -15.96 15.70 7.18
CA GLY A 794 -16.74 15.02 6.12
C GLY A 794 -17.90 15.80 5.49
N LEU A 795 -17.96 17.13 5.60
CA LEU A 795 -18.97 17.94 4.91
C LEU A 795 -18.36 18.62 3.69
N GLY A 796 -18.14 17.85 2.63
CA GLY A 796 -17.59 18.36 1.38
C GLY A 796 -17.92 17.58 0.11
N ILE A 797 -18.90 16.66 0.10
CA ILE A 797 -19.25 15.89 -1.12
C ILE A 797 -20.64 16.31 -1.64
N PRO A 798 -20.75 16.80 -2.89
CA PRO A 798 -22.03 17.04 -3.56
C PRO A 798 -22.57 15.73 -4.14
N GLY A 799 -23.74 15.26 -3.68
CA GLY A 799 -24.35 14.01 -4.14
C GLY A 799 -25.77 13.77 -3.62
N SER A 800 -26.59 13.08 -4.41
CA SER A 800 -28.07 13.12 -4.42
C SER A 800 -28.83 12.75 -3.13
N ARG A 801 -30.04 13.32 -2.97
CA ARG A 801 -30.95 13.20 -1.80
C ARG A 801 -31.31 11.78 -1.36
N LYS A 802 -31.12 10.75 -2.22
CA LYS A 802 -31.48 9.36 -1.89
C LYS A 802 -30.43 8.64 -1.01
N LEU A 803 -29.17 9.07 -1.02
CA LEU A 803 -28.11 8.46 -0.20
C LEU A 803 -28.21 8.84 1.29
N ARG A 804 -28.73 10.04 1.59
CA ARG A 804 -28.92 10.54 2.96
C ARG A 804 -29.97 9.74 3.75
N GLY A 805 -30.96 9.15 3.07
CA GLY A 805 -32.01 8.34 3.71
C GLY A 805 -31.53 6.94 4.10
N ALA A 806 -30.67 6.32 3.30
CA ALA A 806 -30.16 4.97 3.55
C ALA A 806 -29.15 4.93 4.71
N VAL A 807 -28.30 5.96 4.83
CA VAL A 807 -27.31 6.07 5.92
C VAL A 807 -27.99 6.29 7.28
N MET A 808 -29.11 7.02 7.33
CA MET A 808 -29.90 7.20 8.56
C MET A 808 -30.65 5.92 8.99
N ALA A 809 -31.10 5.09 8.04
CA ALA A 809 -31.80 3.85 8.36
C ALA A 809 -30.87 2.74 8.89
N PHE A 810 -29.60 2.72 8.46
CA PHE A 810 -28.61 1.73 8.90
C PHE A 810 -28.09 2.00 10.33
N ILE A 811 -28.11 3.26 10.77
CA ILE A 811 -27.70 3.66 12.14
C ILE A 811 -28.78 3.28 13.17
N LEU A 812 -30.05 3.21 12.77
CA LEU A 812 -31.17 2.85 13.66
C LEU A 812 -31.32 1.35 13.90
N THR A 813 -30.81 0.48 13.01
CA THR A 813 -30.90 -0.98 13.15
C THR A 813 -29.73 -1.61 13.93
N ALA A 814 -28.58 -0.93 14.04
CA ALA A 814 -27.44 -1.42 14.82
C ALA A 814 -27.59 -1.22 16.36
N ALA A 815 -28.57 -0.43 16.81
CA ALA A 815 -28.79 -0.14 18.24
C ALA A 815 -29.76 -1.12 18.94
N MET A 816 -30.28 -2.16 18.26
CA MET A 816 -31.31 -3.04 18.82
C MET A 816 -30.91 -4.49 19.14
N PHE A 817 -29.62 -4.85 19.11
CA PHE A 817 -29.17 -6.17 19.55
C PHE A 817 -28.10 -6.08 20.64
N THR A 818 -28.52 -5.94 21.91
CA THR A 818 -27.79 -6.41 23.12
C THR A 818 -28.68 -6.33 24.38
N VAL A 819 -29.83 -7.03 24.44
CA VAL A 819 -30.44 -7.42 25.75
C VAL A 819 -31.20 -8.75 25.63
N VAL A 820 -30.55 -9.84 26.01
CA VAL A 820 -31.13 -11.07 26.62
C VAL A 820 -30.03 -11.61 27.55
N GLY A 821 -30.20 -11.88 28.85
CA GLY A 821 -31.31 -11.74 29.78
C GLY A 821 -30.85 -12.15 31.20
N CYS A 822 -31.70 -11.94 32.22
CA CYS A 822 -32.09 -12.92 33.25
C CYS A 822 -33.11 -12.24 34.19
N GLY A 823 -34.20 -12.92 34.51
CA GLY A 823 -35.37 -12.36 35.19
C GLY A 823 -35.58 -12.81 36.64
N SER A 824 -36.46 -12.09 37.33
CA SER A 824 -37.42 -12.49 38.38
C SER A 824 -37.98 -11.16 38.94
N GLY A 825 -39.26 -10.89 39.14
CA GLY A 825 -40.47 -11.68 39.36
C GLY A 825 -41.20 -10.98 40.50
N GLY A 826 -42.22 -10.16 40.21
CA GLY A 826 -42.93 -9.37 41.22
C GLY A 826 -44.12 -8.61 40.64
N THR A 827 -45.31 -9.02 41.06
CA THR A 827 -46.66 -8.68 40.60
C THR A 827 -47.16 -7.25 40.89
N ALA A 828 -48.27 -6.92 40.19
CA ALA A 828 -49.24 -5.83 40.42
C ALA A 828 -48.87 -4.48 39.79
N GLY A 829 -49.76 -3.75 39.12
CA GLY A 829 -51.20 -3.87 38.92
C GLY A 829 -51.65 -2.63 38.15
N THR A 830 -52.64 -2.81 37.29
CA THR A 830 -53.31 -1.80 36.46
C THR A 830 -53.88 -0.62 37.25
N GLY A 831 -53.84 0.59 36.70
CA GLY A 831 -54.67 1.72 37.17
C GLY A 831 -54.30 3.04 36.51
N GLY A 832 -55.15 3.51 35.59
CA GLY A 832 -54.98 4.79 34.90
C GLY A 832 -55.52 5.99 35.67
N SER A 833 -55.75 7.06 34.89
CA SER A 833 -56.42 8.34 35.20
C SER A 833 -55.49 9.52 35.46
N GLY A 834 -55.61 10.52 34.58
CA GLY A 834 -55.02 11.83 34.72
C GLY A 834 -55.71 12.71 35.78
N GLY A 835 -55.13 13.88 35.98
CA GLY A 835 -55.65 14.93 36.86
C GLY A 835 -54.70 16.12 36.91
N THR A 836 -55.07 17.18 36.21
CA THR A 836 -54.45 18.50 36.20
C THR A 836 -54.68 19.28 37.50
N GLY A 837 -53.66 20.04 37.94
CA GLY A 837 -53.82 21.36 38.56
C GLY A 837 -53.63 21.45 40.09
N GLY A 838 -52.77 22.39 40.52
CA GLY A 838 -52.78 22.93 41.89
C GLY A 838 -51.43 23.39 42.42
N SER A 839 -51.05 24.64 42.14
CA SER A 839 -49.94 25.34 42.81
C SER A 839 -50.30 25.63 44.27
N GLY A 840 -49.52 25.06 45.20
CA GLY A 840 -49.53 25.43 46.61
C GLY A 840 -48.10 25.56 47.12
N THR A 841 -47.62 26.79 47.26
CA THR A 841 -46.36 27.14 47.92
C THR A 841 -46.51 26.96 49.43
N GLY A 842 -46.25 25.74 49.92
CA GLY A 842 -45.95 25.50 51.33
C GLY A 842 -44.44 25.30 51.49
N ALA A 843 -43.78 26.09 52.34
CA ALA A 843 -42.38 25.87 52.70
C ALA A 843 -42.27 24.55 53.47
N THR A 844 -41.84 23.48 52.80
CA THR A 844 -41.68 22.16 53.40
C THR A 844 -40.38 22.13 54.21
N LYS A 845 -40.49 22.15 55.54
CA LYS A 845 -39.34 21.90 56.43
C LYS A 845 -38.92 20.43 56.34
N ALA A 846 -37.62 20.18 56.22
CA ALA A 846 -37.07 18.81 56.17
C ALA A 846 -35.78 18.69 56.99
N THR A 847 -35.61 17.57 57.70
CA THR A 847 -34.35 17.22 58.38
C THR A 847 -33.83 15.92 57.78
N ILE A 848 -32.69 15.99 57.10
CA ILE A 848 -32.16 14.96 56.20
C ILE A 848 -30.81 14.47 56.75
N PRO A 849 -30.69 13.20 57.17
CA PRO A 849 -29.43 12.64 57.64
C PRO A 849 -28.52 12.27 56.45
N LEU A 850 -27.30 12.79 56.44
CA LEU A 850 -26.33 12.64 55.36
C LEU A 850 -25.01 12.01 55.82
N ALA A 851 -24.34 11.35 54.90
CA ALA A 851 -22.95 10.89 55.01
C ALA A 851 -22.13 11.44 53.86
N VAL A 852 -20.93 11.94 54.16
CA VAL A 852 -19.87 12.20 53.19
C VAL A 852 -19.02 10.95 53.07
N TYR A 853 -18.75 10.51 51.85
CA TYR A 853 -17.78 9.47 51.50
C TYR A 853 -16.62 10.09 50.74
N ALA A 854 -15.39 9.74 51.12
CA ALA A 854 -14.18 10.08 50.38
C ALA A 854 -13.50 8.83 49.85
N PHE A 855 -13.10 8.80 48.58
CA PHE A 855 -12.44 7.65 47.94
C PHE A 855 -11.28 8.02 47.01
N SER A 856 -10.25 7.16 46.97
CA SER A 856 -9.06 7.32 46.11
C SER A 856 -9.42 7.23 44.62
N SER A 857 -8.88 8.17 43.83
CA SER A 857 -9.01 8.21 42.37
C SER A 857 -8.26 7.09 41.63
N ARG A 858 -7.27 6.44 42.26
CA ARG A 858 -6.46 5.38 41.63
C ARG A 858 -7.11 4.00 41.68
N ASN A 859 -7.74 3.65 42.80
CA ASN A 859 -8.28 2.30 43.00
C ASN A 859 -9.77 2.24 43.38
N GLY A 860 -10.42 3.36 43.70
CA GLY A 860 -11.85 3.41 44.09
C GLY A 860 -12.23 2.60 45.34
N GLN A 861 -11.29 1.88 45.96
CA GLN A 861 -11.52 0.90 47.01
C GLN A 861 -11.11 1.41 48.40
N THR A 862 -10.24 2.42 48.45
CA THR A 862 -9.84 3.04 49.73
C THR A 862 -10.86 4.11 50.09
N THR A 863 -11.70 3.86 51.11
CA THR A 863 -12.81 4.75 51.51
C THR A 863 -12.72 5.21 52.96
N ALA A 864 -13.20 6.43 53.24
CA ALA A 864 -13.49 6.94 54.58
C ALA A 864 -14.85 7.66 54.58
N THR A 865 -15.54 7.68 55.72
CA THR A 865 -16.92 8.22 55.83
C THR A 865 -17.07 9.12 57.06
N SER A 866 -17.84 10.21 56.94
CA SER A 866 -18.26 11.07 58.05
C SER A 866 -19.72 11.48 57.92
N ASN A 867 -20.42 11.75 59.02
CA ASN A 867 -21.86 11.97 59.04
C ASN A 867 -22.23 13.38 59.50
N PHE A 868 -23.27 13.97 58.91
CA PHE A 868 -23.84 15.26 59.32
C PHE A 868 -25.35 15.29 59.01
N THR A 869 -26.04 16.33 59.48
CA THR A 869 -27.49 16.52 59.26
C THR A 869 -27.76 17.80 58.47
N LEU A 870 -28.59 17.73 57.44
CA LEU A 870 -29.07 18.90 56.71
C LEU A 870 -30.49 19.26 57.16
N VAL A 871 -30.71 20.48 57.63
CA VAL A 871 -32.01 21.03 58.00
C VAL A 871 -32.42 22.08 56.98
N ILE A 872 -33.58 21.90 56.35
CA ILE A 872 -34.18 22.86 55.41
C ILE A 872 -35.35 23.52 56.12
N GLN A 873 -35.35 24.85 56.20
CA GLN A 873 -36.35 25.68 56.86
C GLN A 873 -37.24 26.43 55.89
#